data_AF-A0A522BVN9-F1
#
_entry.id   AF-A0A522BVN9-F1
#
_cell.length_a   1.000
_cell.length_b   1.000
_cell.length_c   1.000
_cell.angle_alpha   90.00
_cell.angle_beta   90.00
_cell.angle_gamma   90.00
#
_symmetry.space_group_name_H-M   'P 1'
#
loop_
_entity.id
_entity.type
_entity.pdbx_description
1 polymer ?
#
loop_
_entity_poly.entity_id
_entity_poly.type
_entity_poly.pdbx_seq_one_letter_code
_entity_poly.pdbx_strand_id
1 'polypeptide(L)'
;MRALAGRLRVRLVAVVAAAALAGPLGVLAAAGQAPDPTRCADEDAVTRIGSWEAVRAPAFTVRPGGRGATVTTFAVHPAQPATRFATNGTSVERTDDGGCSWREVYALPDVPTEEDTLAVATAQVVELVVPLDPRGDDRLVLVVRDGNGGPRVLASEDGGREEPFRDRSEGLPATGTPSDLLIATTNPEFLFLAVSAVAPDGPAGGAGLPVPLPDLPMLPVPGTGDTTPTSPGALFGSVDGGLTWEPRVDVADLGGSTTGIDLLAGHPTSPNRLWAVSDGLLRASEDGGRTFGGSAPPLEEQRRRGWGITALVADRLPDDSLLLLGFSASSAQDGGPVVLSSEDGGTTFDETPAPGVVDAAAPFLPGTGKVVLSTVASSEAPADVHLVSVRRGVVPSLLRSVGPSVDAGDLQVTADQSSSPTFHARTSDALLRYVGPAAAVPDDLPPLVGGVVSDALPPVGDASLTPARDEVRLQVGESTTVQHRLVPPRRPSPLDLFLVVDTTESMADDLDRVRADLLAMVAGLESAGLSVSVGLGEFKGGASSLAYRRVTGVGPGREPLRADLASLVADGSGLEAQLIALEQALEGRGEAPSALLPTACGVSASNPDRFVQGERRSSPPVLPGQQADFRRGSVPVVVLVTDTNFLRPDGTRLKPDCTVDVTTVAQRYARAGVHVVGVGIDDVDNPQRAADLLELARTTGAMQPAGRACAPAIDPAPGGAGVCRTATELVPTLSALATRPTEPLSLDVVEVPDSAVLTAPDRLQVDLRRGEPVDLPVTYTCSREGDAEAALEVRLGATAVARLTSRVVCLPLPSPSRPDAVVAAVPLVGLLPPAPLPPPAPPAQAVQPQVQTQPQAQAQTQVQSGTQDQEQAAAQLALALQSGMQDEGLTTQAMSAREVPDVVRLSLLAAVTAAAGVVAVRRREAVAVRPSATRR
;
A
#
# COMPACT_ATOMS: atom_id res chain seq x y z
N MET A 1 -88.07 11.40 -36.22
CA MET A 1 -88.32 9.97 -36.43
C MET A 1 -87.20 9.19 -35.77
N ARG A 2 -87.54 8.44 -34.70
CA ARG A 2 -86.87 7.30 -34.00
C ARG A 2 -85.36 7.41 -33.68
N ALA A 3 -84.83 7.11 -32.49
CA ALA A 3 -85.21 6.90 -31.07
C ALA A 3 -83.84 6.60 -30.38
N LEU A 4 -83.34 7.28 -29.34
CA LEU A 4 -83.73 7.32 -27.91
C LEU A 4 -83.61 5.98 -27.15
N ALA A 5 -82.58 5.87 -26.29
CA ALA A 5 -82.57 5.20 -24.97
C ALA A 5 -81.29 5.64 -24.22
N GLY A 6 -81.24 5.98 -22.93
CA GLY A 6 -82.23 5.87 -21.86
C GLY A 6 -81.50 5.50 -20.56
N ARG A 7 -81.46 6.45 -19.62
CA ARG A 7 -80.79 6.46 -18.31
C ARG A 7 -81.20 5.29 -17.38
N LEU A 8 -80.33 4.94 -16.41
CA LEU A 8 -80.78 4.51 -15.07
C LEU A 8 -79.78 4.95 -13.97
N ARG A 9 -80.29 5.72 -13.00
CA ARG A 9 -79.68 5.99 -11.68
C ARG A 9 -80.33 5.04 -10.67
N VAL A 10 -79.55 4.39 -9.82
CA VAL A 10 -80.03 3.85 -8.52
C VAL A 10 -79.03 4.28 -7.43
N ARG A 11 -79.59 4.73 -6.30
CA ARG A 11 -78.91 5.29 -5.13
C ARG A 11 -78.48 4.18 -4.15
N LEU A 12 -77.26 4.35 -3.62
CA LEU A 12 -76.89 4.33 -2.18
C LEU A 12 -77.13 3.05 -1.35
N VAL A 13 -76.04 2.33 -1.02
CA VAL A 13 -75.78 1.77 0.32
C VAL A 13 -74.28 1.88 0.62
N ALA A 14 -73.97 2.48 1.76
CA ALA A 14 -72.64 2.69 2.32
C ALA A 14 -71.96 1.38 2.77
N VAL A 15 -70.63 1.34 2.81
CA VAL A 15 -69.78 0.82 3.92
C VAL A 15 -68.30 0.71 3.47
N VAL A 16 -67.41 1.27 4.30
CA VAL A 16 -65.91 1.32 4.27
C VAL A 16 -65.22 2.21 3.23
N ALA A 17 -64.97 3.47 3.61
CA ALA A 17 -63.84 4.24 3.11
C ALA A 17 -63.25 5.06 4.28
N ALA A 18 -62.43 4.40 5.09
CA ALA A 18 -61.60 5.02 6.12
C ALA A 18 -60.26 4.26 6.17
N ALA A 19 -59.38 4.51 5.20
CA ALA A 19 -57.92 4.33 5.25
C ALA A 19 -57.36 4.32 3.81
N ALA A 20 -56.99 5.49 3.25
CA ALA A 20 -56.04 5.59 2.13
C ALA A 20 -55.75 7.05 1.76
N LEU A 21 -55.34 7.89 2.72
CA LEU A 21 -54.67 9.17 2.45
C LEU A 21 -53.60 9.40 3.52
N ALA A 22 -52.67 8.44 3.61
CA ALA A 22 -51.33 8.67 4.13
C ALA A 22 -50.40 8.38 2.94
N GLY A 23 -49.83 9.44 2.37
CA GLY A 23 -48.88 9.31 1.28
C GLY A 23 -47.64 8.53 1.76
N PRO A 24 -46.93 7.83 0.86
CA PRO A 24 -45.61 7.33 1.18
C PRO A 24 -44.69 8.54 1.28
N LEU A 25 -44.48 9.04 2.50
CA LEU A 25 -43.30 9.81 2.83
C LEU A 25 -42.10 8.94 2.47
N GLY A 26 -41.23 9.49 1.62
CA GLY A 26 -40.06 8.84 1.10
C GLY A 26 -39.23 8.24 2.21
N VAL A 27 -39.19 6.91 2.25
CA VAL A 27 -38.02 6.20 2.75
C VAL A 27 -36.94 6.48 1.72
N LEU A 28 -36.19 7.56 1.91
CA LEU A 28 -34.83 7.61 1.40
C LEU A 28 -34.13 6.44 2.08
N ALA A 29 -34.02 5.31 1.36
CA ALA A 29 -33.10 4.27 1.73
C ALA A 29 -31.75 4.96 1.93
N ALA A 30 -31.26 4.96 3.17
CA ALA A 30 -29.88 5.28 3.42
C ALA A 30 -29.08 4.41 2.44
N ALA A 31 -28.40 5.03 1.48
CA ALA A 31 -27.44 4.33 0.66
C ALA A 31 -26.50 3.64 1.65
N GLY A 32 -26.58 2.31 1.71
CA GLY A 32 -25.73 1.54 2.59
C GLY A 32 -24.30 1.96 2.28
N GLN A 33 -23.63 2.54 3.27
CA GLN A 33 -22.18 2.67 3.21
C GLN A 33 -21.68 1.26 2.85
N ALA A 34 -20.82 1.17 1.82
CA ALA A 34 -20.08 -0.06 1.57
C ALA A 34 -19.57 -0.56 2.94
N PRO A 35 -19.85 -1.81 3.33
CA PRO A 35 -19.51 -2.29 4.66
C PRO A 35 -18.05 -1.93 4.91
N ASP A 36 -17.83 -1.16 5.98
CA ASP A 36 -16.49 -0.88 6.52
C ASP A 36 -15.79 -2.24 6.56
N PRO A 37 -14.70 -2.46 5.80
CA PRO A 37 -14.09 -3.76 5.69
C PRO A 37 -13.88 -4.28 7.10
N THR A 38 -14.62 -5.35 7.38
CA THR A 38 -14.63 -6.07 8.63
C THR A 38 -13.18 -6.25 9.02
N ARG A 39 -12.78 -5.74 10.18
CA ARG A 39 -11.52 -6.12 10.80
C ARG A 39 -11.46 -7.64 10.75
N CYS A 40 -10.61 -8.17 9.88
CA CYS A 40 -10.41 -9.60 9.84
C CYS A 40 -9.97 -10.04 11.24
N ALA A 41 -10.39 -11.23 11.67
CA ALA A 41 -9.95 -11.75 12.97
C ALA A 41 -8.42 -11.89 13.01
N ASP A 42 -7.81 -12.18 11.85
CA ASP A 42 -6.39 -12.07 11.58
C ASP A 42 -6.08 -10.67 11.00
N GLU A 43 -5.45 -9.80 11.80
CA GLU A 43 -5.08 -8.44 11.37
C GLU A 43 -4.09 -8.41 10.20
N ASP A 44 -3.42 -9.53 9.91
CA ASP A 44 -2.49 -9.64 8.80
C ASP A 44 -3.12 -10.23 7.52
N ALA A 45 -4.42 -10.57 7.53
CA ALA A 45 -5.12 -11.07 6.34
C ALA A 45 -5.38 -9.95 5.32
N VAL A 46 -5.65 -8.74 5.81
CA VAL A 46 -5.81 -7.53 4.99
C VAL A 46 -4.99 -6.41 5.62
N THR A 47 -3.92 -6.01 4.97
CA THR A 47 -3.08 -4.90 5.40
C THR A 47 -3.38 -3.67 4.55
N ARG A 48 -3.51 -2.49 5.18
CA ARG A 48 -3.74 -1.24 4.45
C ARG A 48 -2.42 -0.51 4.22
N ILE A 49 -2.19 -0.08 2.98
CA ILE A 49 -1.03 0.70 2.54
C ILE A 49 -1.58 1.91 1.78
N GLY A 50 -1.68 3.07 2.43
CA GLY A 50 -2.29 4.25 1.85
C GLY A 50 -3.76 4.04 1.45
N SER A 51 -4.06 4.24 0.16
CA SER A 51 -5.39 4.00 -0.44
C SER A 51 -5.57 2.57 -0.96
N TRP A 52 -4.62 1.68 -0.69
CA TRP A 52 -4.68 0.27 -1.06
C TRP A 52 -4.86 -0.63 0.14
N GLU A 53 -5.55 -1.73 -0.08
CA GLU A 53 -5.59 -2.89 0.79
C GLU A 53 -4.85 -4.02 0.08
N ALA A 54 -3.81 -4.55 0.72
CA ALA A 54 -3.17 -5.78 0.32
C ALA A 54 -3.86 -6.93 1.07
N VAL A 55 -4.55 -7.76 0.30
CA VAL A 55 -5.25 -8.94 0.75
C VAL A 55 -4.30 -10.11 0.57
N ARG A 56 -3.98 -10.81 1.65
CA ARG A 56 -3.09 -11.98 1.61
C ARG A 56 -3.64 -13.01 0.61
N ALA A 57 -2.77 -13.54 -0.24
CA ALA A 57 -3.13 -14.65 -1.12
C ALA A 57 -3.63 -15.85 -0.30
N PRO A 58 -4.57 -16.65 -0.86
CA PRO A 58 -5.01 -17.87 -0.21
C PRO A 58 -3.84 -18.85 -0.01
N ALA A 59 -3.89 -19.62 1.07
CA ALA A 59 -2.98 -20.73 1.28
C ALA A 59 -3.45 -21.95 0.45
N PHE A 60 -3.02 -22.02 -0.80
CA PHE A 60 -3.38 -23.13 -1.69
C PHE A 60 -2.92 -24.48 -1.13
N THR A 61 -3.78 -25.49 -1.24
CA THR A 61 -3.43 -26.87 -0.86
C THR A 61 -2.30 -27.39 -1.76
N VAL A 62 -1.15 -27.73 -1.16
CA VAL A 62 -0.01 -28.30 -1.90
C VAL A 62 -0.37 -29.72 -2.35
N ARG A 63 -0.37 -29.95 -3.67
CA ARG A 63 -0.62 -31.26 -4.28
C ARG A 63 0.63 -31.80 -4.96
N PRO A 64 0.92 -33.12 -4.89
CA PRO A 64 2.05 -33.71 -5.59
C PRO A 64 1.97 -33.45 -7.10
N GLY A 65 3.03 -32.87 -7.68
CA GLY A 65 3.04 -32.48 -9.10
C GLY A 65 2.29 -31.19 -9.42
N GLY A 66 1.63 -30.57 -8.43
CA GLY A 66 1.00 -29.26 -8.55
C GLY A 66 2.01 -28.12 -8.55
N ARG A 67 1.53 -26.93 -8.92
CA ARG A 67 2.34 -25.70 -8.93
C ARG A 67 2.47 -25.11 -7.52
N GLY A 68 3.38 -24.14 -7.38
CA GLY A 68 3.63 -23.44 -6.13
C GLY A 68 2.40 -22.71 -5.57
N ALA A 69 2.57 -22.07 -4.41
CA ALA A 69 1.52 -21.32 -3.72
C ALA A 69 1.20 -19.94 -4.34
N THR A 70 1.75 -19.66 -5.53
CA THR A 70 1.69 -18.34 -6.16
C THR A 70 0.37 -18.13 -6.88
N VAL A 71 -0.25 -16.97 -6.73
CA VAL A 71 -1.46 -16.61 -7.49
C VAL A 71 -1.08 -16.35 -8.95
N THR A 72 -1.66 -17.11 -9.88
CA THR A 72 -1.42 -16.96 -11.32
C THR A 72 -2.46 -16.08 -11.99
N THR A 73 -3.71 -16.09 -11.52
CA THR A 73 -4.77 -15.18 -11.95
C THR A 73 -5.87 -15.08 -10.89
N PHE A 74 -6.76 -14.11 -11.02
CA PHE A 74 -7.83 -13.81 -10.09
C PHE A 74 -9.05 -13.24 -10.81
N ALA A 75 -10.21 -13.34 -10.18
CA ALA A 75 -11.43 -12.68 -10.63
C ALA A 75 -12.15 -12.04 -9.44
N VAL A 76 -12.89 -10.97 -9.71
CA VAL A 76 -13.68 -10.24 -8.70
C VAL A 76 -15.13 -10.23 -9.13
N HIS A 77 -16.03 -10.53 -8.21
CA HIS A 77 -17.45 -10.45 -8.50
C HIS A 77 -17.85 -8.99 -8.76
N PRO A 78 -18.53 -8.68 -9.88
CA PRO A 78 -18.75 -7.29 -10.32
C PRO A 78 -19.64 -6.50 -9.35
N ALA A 79 -20.74 -7.08 -8.85
CA ALA A 79 -21.61 -6.39 -7.89
C ALA A 79 -21.14 -6.51 -6.42
N GLN A 80 -20.32 -7.53 -6.09
CA GLN A 80 -19.97 -7.88 -4.71
C GLN A 80 -18.44 -8.00 -4.56
N PRO A 81 -17.68 -6.90 -4.50
CA PRO A 81 -16.21 -6.93 -4.52
C PRO A 81 -15.54 -7.56 -3.30
N ALA A 82 -16.31 -7.95 -2.28
CA ALA A 82 -15.87 -8.82 -1.19
C ALA A 82 -15.77 -10.29 -1.63
N THR A 83 -16.55 -10.69 -2.64
CA THR A 83 -16.45 -12.00 -3.29
C THR A 83 -15.35 -11.97 -4.34
N ARG A 84 -14.33 -12.79 -4.15
CA ARG A 84 -13.17 -12.88 -5.06
C ARG A 84 -12.75 -14.33 -5.23
N PHE A 85 -12.08 -14.57 -6.35
CA PHE A 85 -11.55 -15.87 -6.74
C PHE A 85 -10.08 -15.71 -7.07
N ALA A 86 -9.26 -16.67 -6.66
CA ALA A 86 -7.84 -16.72 -6.99
C ALA A 86 -7.45 -18.15 -7.35
N THR A 87 -6.50 -18.32 -8.26
CA THR A 87 -5.96 -19.64 -8.61
C THR A 87 -4.45 -19.62 -8.66
N ASN A 88 -3.83 -20.74 -8.32
CA ASN A 88 -2.41 -21.01 -8.58
C ASN A 88 -2.18 -21.84 -9.85
N GLY A 89 -3.22 -21.97 -10.67
CA GLY A 89 -3.26 -22.81 -11.86
C GLY A 89 -3.62 -24.27 -11.61
N THR A 90 -3.79 -24.70 -10.36
CA THR A 90 -4.17 -26.09 -10.03
C THR A 90 -5.39 -26.21 -9.12
N SER A 91 -5.66 -25.17 -8.34
CA SER A 91 -6.82 -25.04 -7.47
C SER A 91 -7.40 -23.63 -7.58
N VAL A 92 -8.70 -23.48 -7.32
CA VAL A 92 -9.41 -22.21 -7.27
C VAL A 92 -9.93 -22.04 -5.86
N GLU A 93 -9.57 -20.91 -5.29
CA GLU A 93 -9.92 -20.48 -3.94
C GLU A 93 -10.91 -19.33 -4.05
N ARG A 94 -11.88 -19.30 -3.14
CA ARG A 94 -12.90 -18.27 -3.04
C ARG A 94 -12.89 -17.62 -1.68
N THR A 95 -13.08 -16.31 -1.66
CA THR A 95 -13.45 -15.56 -0.46
C THR A 95 -14.81 -14.91 -0.68
N ASP A 96 -15.61 -14.80 0.38
CA ASP A 96 -16.88 -14.07 0.39
C ASP A 96 -16.83 -12.86 1.36
N ASP A 97 -15.68 -12.65 2.03
CA ASP A 97 -15.48 -11.68 3.12
C ASP A 97 -14.32 -10.71 2.87
N GLY A 98 -13.96 -10.51 1.61
CA GLY A 98 -12.89 -9.57 1.22
C GLY A 98 -11.48 -10.10 1.52
N GLY A 99 -11.34 -11.41 1.68
CA GLY A 99 -10.07 -12.12 1.87
C GLY A 99 -9.67 -12.34 3.33
N CYS A 100 -10.59 -12.15 4.27
CA CYS A 100 -10.36 -12.57 5.66
C CYS A 100 -10.32 -14.10 5.78
N SER A 101 -11.11 -14.80 4.96
CA SER A 101 -11.08 -16.24 4.84
C SER A 101 -11.18 -16.68 3.38
N TRP A 102 -10.50 -17.78 3.08
CA TRP A 102 -10.46 -18.42 1.77
C TRP A 102 -10.88 -19.88 1.89
N ARG A 103 -11.57 -20.40 0.87
CA ARG A 103 -11.98 -21.81 0.77
C ARG A 103 -11.77 -22.34 -0.64
N GLU A 104 -11.25 -23.57 -0.73
CA GLU A 104 -11.07 -24.26 -2.01
C GLU A 104 -12.46 -24.58 -2.60
N VAL A 105 -12.73 -24.10 -3.81
CA VAL A 105 -13.99 -24.34 -4.53
C VAL A 105 -13.81 -25.26 -5.73
N TYR A 106 -12.59 -25.39 -6.23
CA TYR A 106 -12.24 -26.32 -7.29
C TYR A 106 -10.78 -26.72 -7.17
N ALA A 107 -10.47 -27.96 -7.55
CA ALA A 107 -9.10 -28.40 -7.74
C ALA A 107 -9.02 -29.46 -8.81
N LEU A 108 -7.92 -29.42 -9.58
CA LEU A 108 -7.59 -30.50 -10.50
C LEU A 108 -7.36 -31.81 -9.72
N PRO A 109 -7.84 -32.95 -10.22
CA PRO A 109 -7.62 -34.23 -9.57
C PRO A 109 -6.14 -34.63 -9.64
N ASP A 110 -5.66 -35.40 -8.66
CA ASP A 110 -4.23 -35.77 -8.59
C ASP A 110 -3.82 -36.71 -9.73
N VAL A 111 -4.75 -37.57 -10.16
CA VAL A 111 -4.57 -38.53 -11.25
C VAL A 111 -5.72 -38.41 -12.25
N PRO A 112 -5.46 -38.58 -13.55
CA PRO A 112 -6.52 -38.60 -14.54
C PRO A 112 -7.39 -39.85 -14.34
N THR A 113 -8.67 -39.74 -14.65
CA THR A 113 -9.63 -40.84 -14.64
C THR A 113 -10.06 -41.17 -16.06
N GLU A 114 -10.76 -42.30 -16.27
CA GLU A 114 -11.33 -42.62 -17.58
C GLU A 114 -12.40 -41.60 -18.02
N GLU A 115 -13.10 -40.99 -17.06
CA GLU A 115 -14.16 -40.00 -17.31
C GLU A 115 -13.62 -38.57 -17.43
N ASP A 116 -12.50 -38.26 -16.77
CA ASP A 116 -11.87 -36.94 -16.80
C ASP A 116 -10.35 -37.05 -16.97
N THR A 117 -9.86 -36.60 -18.11
CA THR A 117 -8.44 -36.60 -18.48
C THR A 117 -7.62 -35.50 -17.80
N LEU A 118 -8.28 -34.58 -17.08
CA LEU A 118 -7.60 -33.54 -16.32
C LEU A 118 -6.83 -34.17 -15.17
N ALA A 119 -5.62 -33.66 -14.91
CA ALA A 119 -4.83 -34.05 -13.75
C ALA A 119 -3.89 -32.91 -13.36
N VAL A 120 -3.56 -32.79 -12.08
CA VAL A 120 -2.70 -31.71 -11.56
C VAL A 120 -1.32 -31.70 -12.24
N ALA A 121 -0.84 -32.87 -12.68
CA ALA A 121 0.45 -33.04 -13.33
C ALA A 121 0.48 -32.60 -14.81
N THR A 122 -0.68 -32.46 -15.46
CA THR A 122 -0.77 -32.25 -16.91
C THR A 122 -1.70 -31.11 -17.30
N ALA A 123 -2.67 -30.73 -16.47
CA ALA A 123 -3.61 -29.66 -16.74
C ALA A 123 -3.30 -28.40 -15.92
N GLN A 124 -3.82 -27.26 -16.37
CA GLN A 124 -3.64 -25.97 -15.71
C GLN A 124 -4.89 -25.10 -15.88
N VAL A 125 -5.41 -24.54 -14.80
CA VAL A 125 -6.36 -23.42 -14.84
C VAL A 125 -5.60 -22.18 -15.32
N VAL A 126 -5.98 -21.63 -16.46
CA VAL A 126 -5.28 -20.48 -17.08
C VAL A 126 -6.06 -19.17 -16.91
N GLU A 127 -7.38 -19.24 -16.74
CA GLU A 127 -8.23 -18.06 -16.68
C GLU A 127 -9.44 -18.28 -15.77
N LEU A 128 -9.87 -17.21 -15.09
CA LEU A 128 -11.08 -17.15 -14.26
C LEU A 128 -11.93 -15.99 -14.75
N VAL A 129 -13.20 -16.24 -15.10
CA VAL A 129 -14.10 -15.20 -15.60
C VAL A 129 -15.42 -15.22 -14.86
N VAL A 130 -15.85 -14.04 -14.38
CA VAL A 130 -17.16 -13.81 -13.77
C VAL A 130 -17.96 -12.89 -14.72
N PRO A 131 -19.17 -13.28 -15.15
CA PRO A 131 -19.98 -12.44 -16.04
C PRO A 131 -20.31 -11.08 -15.42
N LEU A 132 -20.21 -10.03 -16.23
CA LEU A 132 -20.57 -8.66 -15.82
C LEU A 132 -22.10 -8.43 -15.76
N ASP A 133 -22.87 -9.25 -16.46
CA ASP A 133 -24.33 -9.15 -16.47
C ASP A 133 -24.93 -9.70 -15.16
N PRO A 134 -25.79 -8.94 -14.44
CA PRO A 134 -26.40 -9.40 -13.19
C PRO A 134 -27.26 -10.66 -13.26
N ARG A 135 -27.57 -11.17 -14.46
CA ARG A 135 -28.27 -12.45 -14.63
C ARG A 135 -27.36 -13.66 -14.45
N GLY A 136 -26.05 -13.47 -14.45
CA GLY A 136 -25.06 -14.54 -14.32
C GLY A 136 -23.84 -14.15 -13.49
N ASP A 137 -23.89 -13.08 -12.71
CA ASP A 137 -22.75 -12.59 -11.92
C ASP A 137 -22.37 -13.49 -10.74
N ASP A 138 -23.25 -14.42 -10.35
CA ASP A 138 -22.95 -15.53 -9.44
C ASP A 138 -22.20 -16.70 -10.12
N ARG A 139 -22.15 -16.76 -11.47
CA ARG A 139 -21.47 -17.83 -12.22
C ARG A 139 -19.96 -17.59 -12.22
N LEU A 140 -19.18 -18.67 -12.02
CA LEU A 140 -17.74 -18.66 -12.28
C LEU A 140 -17.42 -19.62 -13.43
N VAL A 141 -16.71 -19.11 -14.43
CA VAL A 141 -16.20 -19.89 -15.56
C VAL A 141 -14.69 -20.03 -15.46
N LEU A 142 -14.20 -21.25 -15.61
CA LEU A 142 -12.78 -21.60 -15.59
C LEU A 142 -12.37 -22.02 -17.00
N VAL A 143 -11.24 -21.49 -17.47
CA VAL A 143 -10.57 -22.04 -18.65
C VAL A 143 -9.40 -22.88 -18.18
N VAL A 144 -9.39 -24.14 -18.60
CA VAL A 144 -8.38 -25.13 -18.24
C VAL A 144 -7.66 -25.57 -19.52
N ARG A 145 -6.33 -25.47 -19.54
CA ARG A 145 -5.51 -26.12 -20.56
C ARG A 145 -5.19 -27.53 -20.11
N ASP A 146 -5.58 -28.53 -20.88
CA ASP A 146 -5.33 -29.94 -20.54
C ASP A 146 -3.90 -30.41 -20.89
N GLY A 147 -3.60 -31.68 -20.61
CA GLY A 147 -2.30 -32.30 -20.89
C GLY A 147 -1.91 -32.43 -22.35
N ASN A 148 -2.88 -32.38 -23.26
CA ASN A 148 -2.63 -32.35 -24.70
C ASN A 148 -2.52 -30.90 -25.21
N GLY A 149 -2.60 -29.94 -24.30
CA GLY A 149 -2.60 -28.52 -24.58
C GLY A 149 -3.95 -28.01 -25.09
N GLY A 150 -5.01 -28.83 -25.12
CA GLY A 150 -6.35 -28.45 -25.58
C GLY A 150 -7.12 -27.64 -24.53
N PRO A 151 -8.07 -26.79 -24.96
CA PRO A 151 -8.89 -26.00 -24.05
C PRO A 151 -10.05 -26.83 -23.49
N ARG A 152 -10.31 -26.65 -22.20
CA ARG A 152 -11.51 -27.13 -21.50
C ARG A 152 -12.14 -25.95 -20.78
N VAL A 153 -13.46 -25.88 -20.80
CA VAL A 153 -14.23 -24.86 -20.08
C VAL A 153 -15.05 -25.55 -19.01
N LEU A 154 -14.88 -25.12 -17.77
CA LEU A 154 -15.66 -25.61 -16.63
C LEU A 154 -16.48 -24.45 -16.07
N ALA A 155 -17.70 -24.71 -15.61
CA ALA A 155 -18.53 -23.67 -15.02
C ALA A 155 -19.29 -24.15 -13.77
N SER A 156 -19.44 -23.25 -12.81
CA SER A 156 -20.36 -23.38 -11.68
C SER A 156 -21.32 -22.19 -11.67
N GLU A 157 -22.63 -22.43 -11.54
CA GLU A 157 -23.66 -21.38 -11.59
C GLU A 157 -23.74 -20.54 -10.31
N ASP A 158 -23.13 -21.01 -9.21
CA ASP A 158 -23.10 -20.32 -7.91
C ASP A 158 -21.68 -19.93 -7.47
N GLY A 159 -20.72 -20.04 -8.39
CA GLY A 159 -19.32 -19.73 -8.17
C GLY A 159 -18.64 -20.72 -7.21
N GLY A 160 -19.09 -21.98 -7.19
CA GLY A 160 -18.58 -23.01 -6.30
C GLY A 160 -18.99 -22.82 -4.84
N ARG A 161 -20.17 -22.27 -4.58
CA ARG A 161 -20.77 -22.23 -3.23
C ARG A 161 -21.15 -23.64 -2.80
N GLU A 162 -22.01 -24.27 -3.58
CA GLU A 162 -22.56 -25.60 -3.35
C GLU A 162 -22.55 -26.44 -4.64
N GLU A 163 -22.70 -25.81 -5.80
CA GLU A 163 -22.72 -26.50 -7.09
C GLU A 163 -21.30 -26.86 -7.58
N PRO A 164 -21.06 -28.14 -7.93
CA PRO A 164 -19.79 -28.56 -8.49
C PRO A 164 -19.59 -27.96 -9.88
N PHE A 165 -18.33 -27.74 -10.24
CA PHE A 165 -17.95 -27.36 -11.59
C PHE A 165 -18.28 -28.48 -12.57
N ARG A 166 -18.93 -28.13 -13.68
CA ARG A 166 -19.31 -29.06 -14.74
C ARG A 166 -18.53 -28.75 -16.00
N ASP A 167 -18.13 -29.80 -16.71
CA ASP A 167 -17.52 -29.67 -18.03
C ASP A 167 -18.53 -29.08 -19.04
N ARG A 168 -18.05 -28.06 -19.76
CA ARG A 168 -18.74 -27.28 -20.78
C ARG A 168 -17.84 -27.13 -22.00
N SER A 169 -17.15 -28.19 -22.39
CA SER A 169 -16.19 -28.18 -23.49
C SER A 169 -16.72 -28.83 -24.77
N GLU A 170 -18.01 -29.16 -24.86
CA GLU A 170 -18.57 -29.84 -26.04
C GLU A 170 -18.41 -28.95 -27.28
N GLY A 171 -17.72 -29.46 -28.31
CA GLY A 171 -17.45 -28.74 -29.56
C GLY A 171 -16.11 -27.97 -29.59
N LEU A 172 -15.37 -27.91 -28.49
CA LEU A 172 -14.00 -27.39 -28.46
C LEU A 172 -13.00 -28.39 -29.08
N PRO A 173 -11.87 -27.91 -29.62
CA PRO A 173 -10.86 -28.77 -30.23
C PRO A 173 -10.09 -29.55 -29.16
N ALA A 174 -9.60 -30.74 -29.50
CA ALA A 174 -8.79 -31.55 -28.58
C ALA A 174 -7.36 -31.01 -28.37
N THR A 175 -6.91 -30.06 -29.19
CA THR A 175 -5.60 -29.42 -29.14
C THR A 175 -5.73 -27.93 -29.41
N GLY A 176 -4.77 -27.13 -28.94
CA GLY A 176 -4.75 -25.68 -29.12
C GLY A 176 -4.74 -24.95 -27.78
N THR A 177 -3.85 -23.98 -27.62
CA THR A 177 -3.72 -23.27 -26.33
C THR A 177 -4.81 -22.20 -26.23
N PRO A 178 -5.66 -22.23 -25.19
CA PRO A 178 -6.59 -21.12 -24.95
C PRO A 178 -5.80 -19.84 -24.67
N SER A 179 -6.19 -18.74 -25.32
CA SER A 179 -5.55 -17.43 -25.18
C SER A 179 -6.40 -16.44 -24.39
N ASP A 180 -7.70 -16.38 -24.66
CA ASP A 180 -8.62 -15.42 -24.02
C ASP A 180 -10.08 -15.90 -24.06
N LEU A 181 -10.83 -15.69 -22.97
CA LEU A 181 -12.26 -15.97 -22.85
C LEU A 181 -13.07 -14.69 -22.62
N LEU A 182 -13.88 -14.32 -23.61
CA LEU A 182 -14.81 -13.20 -23.52
C LEU A 182 -16.23 -13.69 -23.23
N ILE A 183 -16.83 -13.17 -22.15
CA ILE A 183 -18.29 -13.28 -21.90
C ILE A 183 -18.95 -11.96 -22.28
N ALA A 184 -20.00 -12.00 -23.11
CA ALA A 184 -20.68 -10.79 -23.54
C ALA A 184 -21.33 -10.05 -22.36
N THR A 185 -21.03 -8.76 -22.23
CA THR A 185 -21.52 -7.85 -21.16
C THR A 185 -23.04 -7.74 -21.05
N THR A 186 -23.76 -8.05 -22.13
CA THR A 186 -25.23 -7.94 -22.22
C THR A 186 -25.95 -9.27 -22.20
N ASN A 187 -25.23 -10.39 -22.21
CA ASN A 187 -25.82 -11.70 -22.14
C ASN A 187 -24.78 -12.74 -21.69
N PRO A 188 -24.87 -13.28 -20.47
CA PRO A 188 -23.89 -14.24 -19.95
C PRO A 188 -23.94 -15.60 -20.67
N GLU A 189 -24.92 -15.81 -21.56
CA GLU A 189 -25.03 -17.02 -22.39
C GLU A 189 -24.17 -16.95 -23.66
N PHE A 190 -23.67 -15.76 -24.03
CA PHE A 190 -22.79 -15.57 -25.19
C PHE A 190 -21.33 -15.53 -24.74
N LEU A 191 -20.58 -16.56 -25.11
CA LEU A 191 -19.15 -16.69 -24.79
C LEU A 191 -18.34 -16.85 -26.06
N PHE A 192 -17.11 -16.35 -26.05
CA PHE A 192 -16.14 -16.50 -27.12
C PHE A 192 -14.81 -16.94 -26.53
N LEU A 193 -14.22 -18.00 -27.09
CA LEU A 193 -12.93 -18.52 -26.65
C LEU A 193 -11.96 -18.47 -27.83
N ALA A 194 -10.90 -17.70 -27.67
CA ALA A 194 -9.78 -17.68 -28.60
C ALA A 194 -8.84 -18.87 -28.31
N VAL A 195 -8.43 -19.57 -29.37
CA VAL A 195 -7.58 -20.75 -29.28
C VAL A 195 -6.44 -20.61 -30.29
N SER A 196 -5.22 -20.56 -29.79
CA SER A 196 -4.01 -20.53 -30.63
C SER A 196 -3.62 -21.93 -31.06
N ALA A 197 -3.31 -22.08 -32.35
CA ALA A 197 -2.83 -23.35 -32.88
C ALA A 197 -1.48 -23.73 -32.24
N VAL A 198 -1.34 -25.01 -31.84
CA VAL A 198 -0.04 -25.54 -31.44
C VAL A 198 0.81 -25.65 -32.70
N ALA A 199 1.95 -24.95 -32.74
CA ALA A 199 2.87 -25.06 -33.86
C ALA A 199 3.23 -26.54 -34.06
N PRO A 200 3.01 -27.12 -35.27
CA PRO A 200 3.20 -28.55 -35.51
C PRO A 200 4.64 -29.05 -35.29
N ASP A 201 5.61 -28.13 -35.17
CA ASP A 201 7.04 -28.42 -35.11
C ASP A 201 7.70 -28.10 -33.74
N GLY A 202 6.92 -27.85 -32.68
CA GLY A 202 7.48 -27.71 -31.33
C GLY A 202 8.02 -29.06 -30.85
N PRO A 203 9.28 -29.17 -30.35
CA PRO A 203 9.76 -30.41 -29.78
C PRO A 203 8.84 -30.74 -28.59
N ALA A 204 8.16 -31.88 -28.64
CA ALA A 204 7.41 -32.41 -27.52
C ALA A 204 8.35 -32.48 -26.32
N GLY A 205 8.34 -31.43 -25.50
CA GLY A 205 9.09 -31.31 -24.27
C GLY A 205 8.44 -32.17 -23.20
N GLY A 206 8.34 -33.47 -23.47
CA GLY A 206 8.20 -34.46 -22.42
C GLY A 206 9.45 -34.37 -21.56
N ALA A 207 9.35 -33.66 -20.45
CA ALA A 207 10.25 -33.87 -19.32
C ALA A 207 10.23 -35.38 -19.06
N GLY A 208 11.35 -36.04 -19.36
CA GLY A 208 11.48 -37.48 -19.19
C GLY A 208 11.12 -37.85 -17.76
N LEU A 209 10.03 -38.60 -17.60
CA LEU A 209 9.81 -39.37 -16.38
C LEU A 209 11.01 -40.31 -16.22
N PRO A 210 11.71 -40.30 -15.07
CA PRO A 210 12.85 -41.19 -14.84
C PRO A 210 12.36 -42.55 -14.37
N VAL A 211 11.60 -43.28 -15.19
CA VAL A 211 11.31 -44.70 -14.94
C VAL A 211 11.27 -45.45 -16.28
N PRO A 212 12.18 -46.42 -16.52
CA PRO A 212 12.03 -47.32 -17.65
C PRO A 212 10.84 -48.25 -17.38
N LEU A 213 9.74 -48.05 -18.10
CA LEU A 213 8.66 -49.03 -18.17
C LEU A 213 9.15 -50.25 -18.98
N PRO A 214 8.93 -51.49 -18.51
CA PRO A 214 9.31 -52.70 -19.24
C PRO A 214 8.44 -52.89 -20.49
N ASP A 215 9.07 -53.38 -21.55
CA ASP A 215 8.52 -53.62 -22.89
C ASP A 215 7.12 -54.26 -22.88
N LEU A 216 6.09 -53.46 -23.15
CA LEU A 216 4.78 -53.96 -23.53
C LEU A 216 4.71 -54.15 -25.05
N PRO A 217 4.14 -55.26 -25.55
CA PRO A 217 3.99 -55.50 -26.97
C PRO A 217 3.05 -54.45 -27.59
N MET A 218 3.52 -53.78 -28.65
CA MET A 218 2.74 -52.79 -29.40
C MET A 218 1.46 -53.44 -29.95
N LEU A 219 0.31 -52.99 -29.45
CA LEU A 219 -0.98 -53.27 -30.05
C LEU A 219 -1.10 -52.49 -31.38
N PRO A 220 -1.68 -53.08 -32.43
CA PRO A 220 -1.86 -52.40 -33.71
C PRO A 220 -2.86 -51.25 -33.57
N VAL A 221 -2.42 -50.03 -33.87
CA VAL A 221 -3.27 -48.84 -33.96
C VAL A 221 -4.29 -49.05 -35.09
N PRO A 222 -5.61 -49.08 -34.82
CA PRO A 222 -6.61 -49.19 -35.86
C PRO A 222 -6.83 -47.82 -36.52
N GLY A 223 -6.64 -47.76 -37.84
CA GLY A 223 -7.25 -46.74 -38.69
C GLY A 223 -6.50 -45.43 -38.84
N THR A 224 -5.44 -45.41 -39.66
CA THR A 224 -5.03 -44.21 -40.41
C THR A 224 -6.09 -43.91 -41.47
N GLY A 225 -7.25 -43.45 -41.01
CA GLY A 225 -8.17 -42.69 -41.86
C GLY A 225 -7.53 -41.33 -42.12
N ASP A 226 -7.64 -40.88 -43.36
CA ASP A 226 -7.14 -39.61 -43.89
C ASP A 226 -7.82 -38.42 -43.18
N THR A 227 -7.47 -38.18 -41.91
CA THR A 227 -7.84 -36.95 -41.19
C THR A 227 -6.81 -35.92 -41.60
N THR A 228 -7.12 -35.18 -42.66
CA THR A 228 -6.52 -33.86 -42.84
C THR A 228 -6.63 -33.15 -41.48
N PRO A 229 -5.52 -32.71 -40.85
CA PRO A 229 -5.59 -32.01 -39.59
C PRO A 229 -6.39 -30.73 -39.86
N THR A 230 -7.66 -30.76 -39.50
CA THR A 230 -8.49 -29.58 -39.45
C THR A 230 -7.81 -28.66 -38.47
N SER A 231 -7.28 -27.56 -38.99
CA SER A 231 -6.72 -26.45 -38.22
C SER A 231 -7.67 -26.19 -37.04
N PRO A 232 -7.19 -26.22 -35.78
CA PRO A 232 -8.02 -25.80 -34.67
C PRO A 232 -8.46 -24.36 -34.98
N GLY A 233 -9.76 -24.12 -35.11
CA GLY A 233 -10.27 -22.79 -35.41
C GLY A 233 -9.66 -21.74 -34.47
N ALA A 234 -9.47 -20.51 -34.94
CA ALA A 234 -8.86 -19.45 -34.13
C ALA A 234 -9.81 -18.92 -33.04
N LEU A 235 -11.12 -19.05 -33.27
CA LEU A 235 -12.17 -18.56 -32.38
C LEU A 235 -13.34 -19.53 -32.34
N PHE A 236 -13.82 -19.81 -31.14
CA PHE A 236 -15.05 -20.56 -30.89
C PHE A 236 -16.06 -19.67 -30.20
N GLY A 237 -17.34 -19.90 -30.46
CA GLY A 237 -18.43 -19.16 -29.82
C GLY A 237 -19.52 -20.07 -29.31
N SER A 238 -20.02 -19.78 -28.11
CA SER A 238 -21.17 -20.42 -27.47
C SER A 238 -22.30 -19.42 -27.31
N VAL A 239 -23.54 -19.90 -27.40
CA VAL A 239 -24.79 -19.11 -27.20
C VAL A 239 -25.69 -19.69 -26.11
N ASP A 240 -25.16 -20.66 -25.36
CA ASP A 240 -25.84 -21.46 -24.34
C ASP A 240 -25.01 -21.56 -23.05
N GLY A 241 -24.26 -20.49 -22.73
CA GLY A 241 -23.54 -20.41 -21.46
C GLY A 241 -22.34 -21.36 -21.40
N GLY A 242 -21.73 -21.64 -22.56
CA GLY A 242 -20.61 -22.54 -22.72
C GLY A 242 -20.99 -24.00 -22.91
N LEU A 243 -22.26 -24.40 -22.85
CA LEU A 243 -22.61 -25.83 -22.95
C LEU A 243 -22.14 -26.45 -24.27
N THR A 244 -22.31 -25.74 -25.38
CA THR A 244 -21.80 -26.14 -26.69
C THR A 244 -21.05 -25.01 -27.38
N TRP A 245 -20.01 -25.38 -28.13
CA TRP A 245 -19.12 -24.47 -28.83
C TRP A 245 -19.11 -24.75 -30.33
N GLU A 246 -19.20 -23.68 -31.10
CA GLU A 246 -19.09 -23.75 -32.56
C GLU A 246 -17.86 -22.97 -33.02
N PRO A 247 -17.04 -23.52 -33.96
CA PRO A 247 -15.99 -22.74 -34.58
C PRO A 247 -16.58 -21.55 -35.33
N ARG A 248 -15.97 -20.37 -35.15
CA ARG A 248 -16.41 -19.10 -35.75
C ARG A 248 -15.51 -18.68 -36.92
N VAL A 249 -14.19 -18.74 -36.73
CA VAL A 249 -13.21 -18.37 -37.77
C VAL A 249 -11.99 -19.28 -37.70
N ASP A 250 -11.38 -19.57 -38.85
CA ASP A 250 -10.08 -20.26 -38.93
C ASP A 250 -8.93 -19.25 -38.93
N VAL A 251 -7.75 -19.66 -38.45
CA VAL A 251 -6.52 -18.85 -38.51
C VAL A 251 -6.23 -18.40 -39.96
N ALA A 252 -6.51 -19.27 -40.94
CA ALA A 252 -6.32 -18.96 -42.36
C ALA A 252 -7.16 -17.76 -42.84
N ASP A 253 -8.34 -17.56 -42.26
CA ASP A 253 -9.27 -16.48 -42.60
C ASP A 253 -8.90 -15.14 -41.93
N LEU A 254 -7.93 -15.15 -41.01
CA LEU A 254 -7.38 -13.95 -40.39
C LEU A 254 -6.32 -13.26 -41.28
N GLY A 255 -6.32 -13.50 -42.59
CA GLY A 255 -5.52 -12.70 -43.55
C GLY A 255 -4.01 -12.80 -43.33
N GLY A 256 -3.51 -14.01 -43.07
CA GLY A 256 -2.08 -14.31 -42.90
C GLY A 256 -1.59 -14.29 -41.46
N SER A 257 -2.48 -14.40 -40.47
CA SER A 257 -2.07 -14.59 -39.07
C SER A 257 -1.33 -15.90 -38.88
N THR A 258 -0.36 -15.91 -37.96
CA THR A 258 0.40 -17.12 -37.61
C THR A 258 0.13 -17.63 -36.21
N THR A 259 -0.36 -16.78 -35.30
CA THR A 259 -0.57 -17.11 -33.89
C THR A 259 -2.04 -17.28 -33.51
N GLY A 260 -2.97 -16.83 -34.34
CA GLY A 260 -4.40 -16.84 -34.05
C GLY A 260 -4.88 -15.51 -33.45
N ILE A 261 -5.80 -15.59 -32.48
CA ILE A 261 -6.31 -14.43 -31.75
C ILE A 261 -5.70 -14.42 -30.35
N ASP A 262 -5.12 -13.29 -29.98
CA ASP A 262 -4.41 -13.10 -28.71
C ASP A 262 -5.30 -12.41 -27.66
N LEU A 263 -6.18 -11.49 -28.09
CA LEU A 263 -7.06 -10.71 -27.22
C LEU A 263 -8.45 -10.53 -27.84
N LEU A 264 -9.46 -10.42 -26.99
CA LEU A 264 -10.85 -10.17 -27.33
C LEU A 264 -11.39 -8.98 -26.52
N ALA A 265 -12.26 -8.18 -27.14
CA ALA A 265 -13.07 -7.20 -26.43
C ALA A 265 -14.51 -7.22 -26.95
N GLY A 266 -15.48 -7.32 -26.06
CA GLY A 266 -16.90 -7.36 -26.41
C GLY A 266 -17.51 -5.97 -26.51
N HIS A 267 -18.46 -5.78 -27.42
CA HIS A 267 -19.23 -4.55 -27.47
C HIS A 267 -20.14 -4.43 -26.23
N PRO A 268 -20.14 -3.29 -25.52
CA PRO A 268 -20.82 -3.13 -24.23
C PRO A 268 -22.35 -3.26 -24.30
N THR A 269 -22.93 -3.17 -25.50
CA THR A 269 -24.38 -3.25 -25.73
C THR A 269 -24.81 -4.24 -26.81
N SER A 270 -23.90 -5.00 -27.42
CA SER A 270 -24.23 -5.89 -28.54
C SER A 270 -23.42 -7.18 -28.49
N PRO A 271 -24.02 -8.32 -28.13
CA PRO A 271 -23.27 -9.56 -27.90
C PRO A 271 -22.65 -10.15 -29.18
N ASN A 272 -23.12 -9.74 -30.37
CA ASN A 272 -22.56 -10.17 -31.66
C ASN A 272 -21.47 -9.24 -32.21
N ARG A 273 -21.18 -8.12 -31.54
CA ARG A 273 -20.11 -7.22 -31.96
C ARG A 273 -18.92 -7.42 -31.03
N LEU A 274 -17.76 -7.67 -31.59
CA LEU A 274 -16.53 -7.85 -30.84
C LEU A 274 -15.33 -7.38 -31.65
N TRP A 275 -14.27 -7.05 -30.94
CA TRP A 275 -12.96 -6.79 -31.50
C TRP A 275 -12.02 -7.91 -31.09
N ALA A 276 -11.05 -8.19 -31.97
CA ALA A 276 -10.01 -9.17 -31.72
C ALA A 276 -8.66 -8.57 -32.08
N VAL A 277 -7.61 -8.98 -31.37
CA VAL A 277 -6.23 -8.69 -31.71
C VAL A 277 -5.56 -9.98 -32.18
N SER A 278 -4.84 -9.90 -33.28
CA SER A 278 -4.16 -11.04 -33.89
C SER A 278 -2.83 -10.55 -34.48
N ASP A 279 -1.72 -11.11 -34.02
CA ASP A 279 -0.35 -10.65 -34.31
C ASP A 279 -0.18 -9.15 -34.00
N GLY A 280 -0.78 -8.67 -32.91
CA GLY A 280 -0.76 -7.26 -32.48
C GLY A 280 -1.62 -6.31 -33.31
N LEU A 281 -2.43 -6.81 -34.27
CA LEU A 281 -3.28 -6.00 -35.14
C LEU A 281 -4.76 -6.13 -34.77
N LEU A 282 -5.46 -5.00 -34.75
CA LEU A 282 -6.88 -4.91 -34.42
C LEU A 282 -7.77 -5.36 -35.58
N ARG A 283 -8.82 -6.10 -35.24
CA ARG A 283 -9.88 -6.54 -36.14
C ARG A 283 -11.23 -6.33 -35.47
N ALA A 284 -12.27 -6.11 -36.28
CA ALA A 284 -13.64 -5.95 -35.80
C ALA A 284 -14.56 -6.97 -36.47
N SER A 285 -15.50 -7.50 -35.71
CA SER A 285 -16.57 -8.38 -36.18
C SER A 285 -17.93 -7.82 -35.76
N GLU A 286 -18.92 -7.96 -36.65
CA GLU A 286 -20.31 -7.57 -36.40
C GLU A 286 -21.26 -8.77 -36.31
N ASP A 287 -20.75 -9.99 -36.48
CA ASP A 287 -21.51 -11.23 -36.62
C ASP A 287 -21.09 -12.34 -35.63
N GLY A 288 -20.49 -11.95 -34.51
CA GLY A 288 -20.03 -12.84 -33.45
C GLY A 288 -18.77 -13.60 -33.82
N GLY A 289 -17.84 -12.94 -34.52
CA GLY A 289 -16.55 -13.50 -34.89
C GLY A 289 -16.59 -14.47 -36.07
N ARG A 290 -17.71 -14.56 -36.80
CA ARG A 290 -17.80 -15.40 -38.02
C ARG A 290 -17.03 -14.77 -39.17
N THR A 291 -17.03 -13.45 -39.24
CA THR A 291 -16.20 -12.68 -40.15
C THR A 291 -15.59 -11.48 -39.44
N PHE A 292 -14.38 -11.10 -39.86
CA PHE A 292 -13.64 -9.93 -39.36
C PHE A 292 -13.55 -8.83 -40.42
N GLY A 293 -14.69 -8.51 -41.04
CA GLY A 293 -14.84 -7.43 -42.02
C GLY A 293 -15.46 -6.16 -41.46
N GLY A 294 -15.53 -6.02 -40.13
CA GLY A 294 -16.14 -4.88 -39.46
C GLY A 294 -15.30 -3.60 -39.55
N SER A 295 -15.82 -2.54 -38.93
CA SER A 295 -15.19 -1.21 -38.95
C SER A 295 -13.91 -1.18 -38.09
N ALA A 296 -12.77 -1.43 -38.74
CA ALA A 296 -11.41 -1.30 -38.18
C ALA A 296 -10.47 -0.68 -39.25
N PRO A 297 -9.35 -0.04 -38.88
CA PRO A 297 -8.41 0.51 -39.86
C PRO A 297 -7.80 -0.63 -40.69
N PRO A 298 -7.51 -0.44 -41.98
CA PRO A 298 -6.91 -1.48 -42.81
C PRO A 298 -5.60 -2.02 -42.21
N LEU A 299 -5.37 -3.34 -42.29
CA LEU A 299 -4.18 -3.98 -41.68
C LEU A 299 -2.85 -3.39 -42.19
N GLU A 300 -2.79 -3.01 -43.47
CA GLU A 300 -1.61 -2.34 -44.06
C GLU A 300 -1.34 -0.97 -43.42
N GLU A 301 -2.40 -0.24 -43.07
CA GLU A 301 -2.28 1.02 -42.34
C GLU A 301 -1.79 0.79 -40.92
N GLN A 302 -2.35 -0.16 -40.18
CA GLN A 302 -1.90 -0.49 -38.82
C GLN A 302 -0.42 -0.88 -38.79
N ARG A 303 0.03 -1.73 -39.74
CA ARG A 303 1.45 -2.10 -39.89
C ARG A 303 2.33 -0.91 -40.23
N ARG A 304 1.87 -0.02 -41.12
CA ARG A 304 2.60 1.22 -41.46
C ARG A 304 2.71 2.16 -40.27
N ARG A 305 1.69 2.21 -39.40
CA ARG A 305 1.72 2.95 -38.13
C ARG A 305 2.53 2.23 -37.05
N GLY A 306 2.94 0.98 -37.27
CA GLY A 306 3.78 0.22 -36.36
C GLY A 306 3.04 -0.25 -35.11
N TRP A 307 1.73 -0.43 -35.19
CA TRP A 307 0.93 -0.88 -34.06
C TRP A 307 1.26 -2.33 -33.67
N GLY A 308 1.43 -2.54 -32.37
CA GLY A 308 1.56 -3.84 -31.70
C GLY A 308 0.71 -3.79 -30.44
N ILE A 309 -0.59 -4.04 -30.60
CA ILE A 309 -1.58 -3.89 -29.54
C ILE A 309 -1.40 -4.99 -28.50
N THR A 310 -1.26 -4.60 -27.24
CA THR A 310 -1.01 -5.47 -26.07
C THR A 310 -2.18 -5.51 -25.09
N ALA A 311 -3.08 -4.52 -25.13
CA ALA A 311 -4.32 -4.53 -24.35
C ALA A 311 -5.45 -3.84 -25.11
N LEU A 312 -6.70 -4.23 -24.83
CA LEU A 312 -7.89 -3.70 -25.50
C LEU A 312 -9.06 -3.54 -24.52
N VAL A 313 -9.72 -2.39 -24.52
CA VAL A 313 -10.88 -2.10 -23.67
C VAL A 313 -11.99 -1.46 -24.49
N ALA A 314 -13.21 -1.95 -24.34
CA ALA A 314 -14.41 -1.33 -24.88
C ALA A 314 -15.35 -0.91 -23.74
N ASP A 315 -15.83 0.33 -23.78
CA ASP A 315 -16.79 0.87 -22.81
C ASP A 315 -17.86 1.74 -23.50
N ARG A 316 -18.97 1.98 -22.82
CA ARG A 316 -20.00 2.93 -23.22
C ARG A 316 -19.74 4.26 -22.50
N LEU A 317 -19.88 5.38 -23.17
CA LEU A 317 -19.81 6.71 -22.56
C LEU A 317 -21.20 7.16 -22.05
N PRO A 318 -21.30 8.23 -21.22
CA PRO A 318 -22.58 8.65 -20.65
C PRO A 318 -23.59 9.11 -21.71
N ASP A 319 -23.11 9.49 -22.89
CA ASP A 319 -23.91 9.91 -24.05
C ASP A 319 -24.26 8.75 -24.99
N ASP A 320 -24.05 7.51 -24.54
CA ASP A 320 -24.24 6.26 -25.29
C ASP A 320 -23.29 6.04 -26.47
N SER A 321 -22.28 6.90 -26.65
CA SER A 321 -21.24 6.64 -27.62
C SER A 321 -20.32 5.50 -27.16
N LEU A 322 -19.67 4.87 -28.12
CA LEU A 322 -18.78 3.74 -27.89
C LEU A 322 -17.35 4.26 -27.77
N LEU A 323 -16.68 3.90 -26.70
CA LEU A 323 -15.25 4.11 -26.52
C LEU A 323 -14.53 2.79 -26.73
N LEU A 324 -13.55 2.76 -27.64
CA LEU A 324 -12.61 1.67 -27.82
C LEU A 324 -11.19 2.20 -27.59
N LEU A 325 -10.50 1.61 -26.63
CA LEU A 325 -9.11 1.90 -26.32
C LEU A 325 -8.24 0.69 -26.66
N GLY A 326 -7.28 0.90 -27.55
CA GLY A 326 -6.18 -0.04 -27.77
C GLY A 326 -4.91 0.50 -27.16
N PHE A 327 -4.08 -0.34 -26.58
CA PHE A 327 -2.77 0.04 -26.07
C PHE A 327 -1.70 -0.64 -26.90
N SER A 328 -0.80 0.14 -27.50
CA SER A 328 0.24 -0.37 -28.38
C SER A 328 1.60 -0.21 -27.74
N ALA A 329 2.40 -1.28 -27.73
CA ALA A 329 3.77 -1.24 -27.22
C ALA A 329 4.71 -0.41 -28.12
N SER A 330 4.34 -0.23 -29.39
CA SER A 330 5.11 0.53 -30.37
C SER A 330 4.22 1.44 -31.21
N SER A 331 4.75 2.59 -31.61
CA SER A 331 4.23 3.42 -32.70
C SER A 331 5.38 3.91 -33.55
N ALA A 332 5.24 3.80 -34.87
CA ALA A 332 6.21 4.36 -35.81
C ALA A 332 6.18 5.90 -35.84
N GLN A 333 5.08 6.52 -35.39
CA GLN A 333 4.95 7.98 -35.33
C GLN A 333 5.62 8.56 -34.08
N ASP A 334 5.37 7.96 -32.92
CA ASP A 334 5.83 8.51 -31.63
C ASP A 334 7.07 7.81 -31.05
N GLY A 335 7.49 6.67 -31.61
CA GLY A 335 8.72 5.97 -31.21
C GLY A 335 8.64 5.28 -29.84
N GLY A 336 7.44 5.08 -29.30
CA GLY A 336 7.21 4.49 -27.98
C GLY A 336 5.81 3.91 -27.82
N PRO A 337 5.42 3.52 -26.60
CA PRO A 337 4.10 2.98 -26.32
C PRO A 337 3.03 4.09 -26.42
N VAL A 338 1.86 3.75 -26.98
CA VAL A 338 0.76 4.71 -27.22
C VAL A 338 -0.59 4.14 -26.81
N VAL A 339 -1.49 5.03 -26.40
CA VAL A 339 -2.92 4.79 -26.25
C VAL A 339 -3.61 5.20 -27.55
N LEU A 340 -4.28 4.24 -28.19
CA LEU A 340 -5.13 4.39 -29.36
C LEU A 340 -6.56 4.58 -28.86
N SER A 341 -7.16 5.74 -29.09
CA SER A 341 -8.54 6.02 -28.67
C SER A 341 -9.46 6.19 -29.88
N SER A 342 -10.62 5.51 -29.84
CA SER A 342 -11.65 5.58 -30.87
C SER A 342 -13.03 5.79 -30.25
N GLU A 343 -13.74 6.81 -30.73
CA GLU A 343 -15.13 7.12 -30.35
C GLU A 343 -16.16 6.62 -31.38
N ASP A 344 -15.70 6.10 -32.51
CA ASP A 344 -16.53 5.66 -33.64
C ASP A 344 -16.55 4.13 -33.81
N GLY A 345 -16.20 3.42 -32.73
CA GLY A 345 -16.22 1.96 -32.67
C GLY A 345 -15.10 1.27 -33.42
N GLY A 346 -13.95 1.93 -33.51
CA GLY A 346 -12.73 1.41 -34.11
C GLY A 346 -12.51 1.82 -35.55
N THR A 347 -13.32 2.72 -36.12
CA THR A 347 -13.12 3.15 -37.52
C THR A 347 -11.92 4.08 -37.65
N THR A 348 -11.76 5.00 -36.70
CA THR A 348 -10.63 5.93 -36.60
C THR A 348 -10.04 5.93 -35.20
N PHE A 349 -8.73 6.19 -35.12
CA PHE A 349 -7.99 6.22 -33.86
C PHE A 349 -7.09 7.45 -33.76
N ASP A 350 -7.18 8.12 -32.63
CA ASP A 350 -6.22 9.12 -32.16
C ASP A 350 -5.13 8.44 -31.34
N GLU A 351 -3.86 8.74 -31.64
CA GLU A 351 -2.69 8.23 -30.89
C GLU A 351 -2.24 9.24 -29.86
N THR A 352 -1.97 8.77 -28.65
CA THR A 352 -1.44 9.60 -27.56
C THR A 352 -0.39 8.82 -26.78
N PRO A 353 0.72 9.45 -26.31
CA PRO A 353 1.76 8.73 -25.59
C PRO A 353 1.23 8.00 -24.35
N ALA A 354 1.62 6.75 -24.17
CA ALA A 354 1.36 5.96 -22.97
C ALA A 354 2.52 6.10 -21.96
N PRO A 355 2.33 5.78 -20.67
CA PRO A 355 3.36 5.95 -19.65
C PRO A 355 4.38 4.80 -19.67
N GLY A 356 4.06 3.73 -20.39
CA GLY A 356 4.82 2.49 -20.53
C GLY A 356 4.03 1.49 -21.39
N VAL A 357 4.60 0.30 -21.59
CA VAL A 357 3.89 -0.81 -22.24
C VAL A 357 2.79 -1.28 -21.30
N VAL A 358 1.54 -1.27 -21.79
CA VAL A 358 0.37 -1.69 -21.00
C VAL A 358 0.14 -3.17 -21.19
N ASP A 359 0.00 -3.91 -20.10
CA ASP A 359 -0.21 -5.36 -20.10
C ASP A 359 -1.69 -5.72 -19.93
N ALA A 360 -2.36 -5.04 -18.99
CA ALA A 360 -3.78 -5.22 -18.74
C ALA A 360 -4.49 -3.87 -18.60
N ALA A 361 -5.76 -3.84 -18.99
CA ALA A 361 -6.62 -2.69 -18.81
C ALA A 361 -8.07 -3.12 -18.61
N ALA A 362 -8.82 -2.37 -17.80
CA ALA A 362 -10.21 -2.65 -17.49
C ALA A 362 -11.02 -1.35 -17.36
N PRO A 363 -12.29 -1.32 -17.81
CA PRO A 363 -13.15 -0.15 -17.63
C PRO A 363 -13.43 0.07 -16.13
N PHE A 364 -13.15 1.27 -15.64
CA PHE A 364 -13.42 1.69 -14.27
C PHE A 364 -14.63 2.62 -14.28
N LEU A 365 -15.69 2.31 -13.54
CA LEU A 365 -16.99 3.00 -13.67
C LEU A 365 -17.50 2.98 -15.12
N PRO A 366 -18.02 1.83 -15.60
CA PRO A 366 -18.58 1.72 -16.95
C PRO A 366 -19.59 2.83 -17.20
N GLY A 367 -19.53 3.46 -18.37
CA GLY A 367 -20.34 4.65 -18.62
C GLY A 367 -19.61 5.96 -18.41
N THR A 368 -18.39 6.01 -17.85
CA THR A 368 -17.71 7.28 -17.53
C THR A 368 -16.48 7.57 -18.38
N GLY A 369 -15.99 6.61 -19.16
CA GLY A 369 -14.74 6.73 -19.90
C GLY A 369 -13.50 6.72 -19.02
N LYS A 370 -13.62 6.27 -17.77
CA LYS A 370 -12.48 6.02 -16.89
C LYS A 370 -12.01 4.57 -17.07
N VAL A 371 -10.71 4.37 -17.15
CA VAL A 371 -10.10 3.06 -17.39
C VAL A 371 -8.91 2.91 -16.44
N VAL A 372 -8.82 1.77 -15.78
CA VAL A 372 -7.62 1.39 -15.03
C VAL A 372 -6.74 0.54 -15.93
N LEU A 373 -5.42 0.78 -15.90
CA LEU A 373 -4.46 0.00 -16.67
C LEU A 373 -3.22 -0.28 -15.83
N SER A 374 -2.49 -1.33 -16.18
CA SER A 374 -1.20 -1.66 -15.60
C SER A 374 -0.09 -1.62 -16.65
N THR A 375 1.08 -1.16 -16.24
CA THR A 375 2.29 -1.15 -17.06
C THR A 375 3.24 -2.28 -16.69
N VAL A 376 4.01 -2.76 -17.67
CA VAL A 376 5.08 -3.73 -17.45
C VAL A 376 6.31 -3.03 -16.89
N ALA A 377 6.99 -3.69 -15.95
CA ALA A 377 8.28 -3.21 -15.45
C ALA A 377 9.32 -3.19 -16.57
N SER A 378 10.13 -2.14 -16.60
CA SER A 378 11.23 -1.94 -17.54
C SER A 378 12.53 -1.66 -16.78
N SER A 379 13.66 -1.58 -17.48
CA SER A 379 14.93 -1.18 -16.86
C SER A 379 14.93 0.24 -16.32
N GLU A 380 13.99 1.08 -16.77
CA GLU A 380 13.92 2.51 -16.44
C GLU A 380 12.79 2.85 -15.47
N ALA A 381 11.74 2.04 -15.41
CA ALA A 381 10.55 2.27 -14.58
C ALA A 381 9.94 0.94 -14.10
N PRO A 382 9.49 0.86 -12.83
CA PRO A 382 8.78 -0.31 -12.30
C PRO A 382 7.38 -0.46 -12.91
N ALA A 383 6.76 -1.63 -12.70
CA ALA A 383 5.35 -1.84 -13.04
C ALA A 383 4.45 -0.98 -12.15
N ASP A 384 3.42 -0.36 -12.73
CA ASP A 384 2.54 0.56 -12.02
C ASP A 384 1.09 0.46 -12.50
N VAL A 385 0.15 0.93 -11.68
CA VAL A 385 -1.27 1.05 -12.02
C VAL A 385 -1.59 2.49 -12.33
N HIS A 386 -2.17 2.75 -13.50
CA HIS A 386 -2.63 4.07 -13.89
C HIS A 386 -4.15 4.12 -13.99
N LEU A 387 -4.72 5.27 -13.61
CA LEU A 387 -6.10 5.63 -13.94
C LEU A 387 -6.10 6.64 -15.07
N VAL A 388 -6.84 6.33 -16.13
CA VAL A 388 -7.00 7.17 -17.33
C VAL A 388 -8.43 7.67 -17.41
N SER A 389 -8.60 8.97 -17.70
CA SER A 389 -9.90 9.53 -18.09
C SER A 389 -9.87 9.93 -19.55
N VAL A 390 -10.74 9.30 -20.33
CA VAL A 390 -10.94 9.65 -21.73
C VAL A 390 -12.16 10.56 -21.83
N ARG A 391 -11.96 11.77 -22.34
CA ARG A 391 -13.03 12.76 -22.56
C ARG A 391 -13.13 13.06 -24.04
N ARG A 392 -14.36 13.31 -24.48
CA ARG A 392 -14.67 13.52 -25.88
C ARG A 392 -13.89 14.67 -26.50
N GLY A 393 -13.16 14.41 -27.59
CA GLY A 393 -12.39 15.42 -28.32
C GLY A 393 -11.25 16.07 -27.52
N VAL A 394 -10.82 15.44 -26.43
CA VAL A 394 -9.66 15.85 -25.63
C VAL A 394 -8.70 14.66 -25.59
N VAL A 395 -7.41 14.93 -25.82
CA VAL A 395 -6.32 13.97 -25.55
C VAL A 395 -6.59 13.31 -24.19
N PRO A 396 -6.53 11.96 -24.06
CA PRO A 396 -6.73 11.28 -22.79
C PRO A 396 -5.94 12.01 -21.71
N SER A 397 -6.68 12.59 -20.77
CA SER A 397 -6.07 13.47 -19.77
C SER A 397 -5.69 12.60 -18.59
N LEU A 398 -4.38 12.61 -18.32
CA LEU A 398 -3.71 12.04 -17.15
C LEU A 398 -3.64 10.51 -17.14
N LEU A 399 -2.43 10.01 -17.38
CA LEU A 399 -1.99 8.69 -16.92
C LEU A 399 -1.42 8.88 -15.52
N ARG A 400 -2.29 8.79 -14.52
CA ARG A 400 -1.87 9.04 -13.14
C ARG A 400 -1.51 7.72 -12.46
N SER A 401 -0.27 7.61 -11.99
CA SER A 401 0.13 6.54 -11.07
C SER A 401 -0.77 6.59 -9.84
N VAL A 402 -1.49 5.50 -9.61
CA VAL A 402 -2.36 5.31 -8.46
C VAL A 402 -1.93 4.11 -7.63
N GLY A 403 -0.99 3.27 -8.11
CA GLY A 403 -0.61 2.00 -7.53
C GLY A 403 0.68 2.01 -6.70
N PRO A 404 0.90 0.98 -5.86
CA PRO A 404 2.25 0.68 -5.39
C PRO A 404 3.09 0.23 -6.58
N SER A 405 4.26 0.85 -6.77
CA SER A 405 5.27 0.37 -7.71
C SER A 405 5.68 -1.06 -7.32
N VAL A 406 5.52 -2.04 -8.19
CA VAL A 406 5.89 -3.44 -7.89
C VAL A 406 7.18 -3.81 -8.63
N ASP A 407 8.16 -4.30 -7.88
CA ASP A 407 9.44 -4.79 -8.40
C ASP A 407 9.22 -6.12 -9.14
N ALA A 408 8.86 -6.01 -10.42
CA ALA A 408 8.73 -7.10 -11.41
C ALA A 408 7.64 -8.16 -11.13
N GLY A 409 6.63 -8.19 -12.01
CA GLY A 409 5.63 -9.25 -12.10
C GLY A 409 4.47 -8.87 -13.04
N ASP A 410 3.70 -9.86 -13.51
CA ASP A 410 2.44 -9.63 -14.24
C ASP A 410 1.42 -8.97 -13.31
N LEU A 411 1.34 -7.65 -13.36
CA LEU A 411 0.34 -6.88 -12.65
C LEU A 411 -0.96 -6.92 -13.44
N GLN A 412 -1.79 -7.94 -13.24
CA GLN A 412 -3.14 -7.94 -13.84
C GLN A 412 -4.05 -7.01 -13.07
N VAL A 413 -4.86 -6.21 -13.77
CA VAL A 413 -5.82 -5.28 -13.18
C VAL A 413 -7.25 -5.60 -13.62
N THR A 414 -8.19 -5.39 -12.72
CA THR A 414 -9.63 -5.46 -13.00
C THR A 414 -10.38 -4.42 -12.17
N ALA A 415 -11.65 -4.16 -12.49
CA ALA A 415 -12.50 -3.24 -11.75
C ALA A 415 -13.87 -3.88 -11.51
N ASP A 416 -14.44 -3.63 -10.32
CA ASP A 416 -15.80 -4.03 -10.01
C ASP A 416 -16.82 -2.95 -10.42
N GLN A 417 -18.09 -3.35 -10.47
CA GLN A 417 -19.23 -2.51 -10.81
C GLN A 417 -20.16 -2.28 -9.62
N SER A 418 -19.64 -2.37 -8.39
CA SER A 418 -20.44 -2.15 -7.20
C SER A 418 -20.89 -0.68 -7.09
N SER A 419 -21.76 -0.38 -6.12
CA SER A 419 -22.18 1.00 -5.82
C SER A 419 -21.03 1.92 -5.40
N SER A 420 -19.87 1.35 -5.06
CA SER A 420 -18.64 2.07 -4.70
C SER A 420 -17.48 1.36 -5.37
N PRO A 421 -17.34 1.53 -6.69
CA PRO A 421 -16.48 0.68 -7.48
C PRO A 421 -15.03 0.83 -7.05
N THR A 422 -14.38 -0.31 -6.88
CA THR A 422 -12.97 -0.42 -6.59
C THR A 422 -12.27 -1.05 -7.79
N PHE A 423 -10.96 -0.85 -7.88
CA PHE A 423 -10.13 -1.60 -8.82
C PHE A 423 -9.15 -2.45 -8.03
N HIS A 424 -8.79 -3.56 -8.65
CA HIS A 424 -8.07 -4.65 -8.02
C HIS A 424 -6.88 -4.99 -8.89
N ALA A 425 -5.79 -5.40 -8.26
CA ALA A 425 -4.62 -5.91 -8.95
C ALA A 425 -4.11 -7.19 -8.27
N ARG A 426 -3.18 -7.90 -8.88
CA ARG A 426 -2.49 -9.02 -8.22
C ARG A 426 -0.98 -8.83 -8.22
N THR A 427 -0.35 -9.32 -7.16
CA THR A 427 1.06 -9.71 -7.15
C THR A 427 1.14 -11.24 -7.04
N SER A 428 2.35 -11.79 -6.93
CA SER A 428 2.57 -13.21 -6.66
C SER A 428 1.93 -13.68 -5.34
N ASP A 429 1.92 -12.80 -4.33
CA ASP A 429 1.66 -13.15 -2.92
C ASP A 429 0.46 -12.41 -2.32
N ALA A 430 -0.14 -11.48 -3.04
CA ALA A 430 -1.29 -10.72 -2.58
C ALA A 430 -2.23 -10.31 -3.72
N LEU A 431 -3.50 -10.10 -3.36
CA LEU A 431 -4.44 -9.34 -4.18
C LEU A 431 -4.50 -7.92 -3.62
N LEU A 432 -4.32 -6.94 -4.48
CA LEU A 432 -4.39 -5.53 -4.12
C LEU A 432 -5.79 -5.00 -4.45
N ARG A 433 -6.34 -4.16 -3.58
CA ARG A 433 -7.61 -3.47 -3.79
C ARG A 433 -7.47 -1.99 -3.47
N TYR A 434 -7.85 -1.12 -4.39
CA TYR A 434 -7.94 0.30 -4.12
C TYR A 434 -9.24 0.63 -3.37
N VAL A 435 -9.14 1.30 -2.22
CA VAL A 435 -10.29 1.67 -1.37
C VAL A 435 -10.53 3.18 -1.25
N GLY A 436 -9.86 3.98 -2.09
CA GLY A 436 -10.13 5.42 -2.16
C GLY A 436 -11.52 5.74 -2.75
N PRO A 437 -12.07 6.92 -2.47
CA PRO A 437 -13.39 7.32 -2.96
C PRO A 437 -13.40 7.48 -4.49
N ALA A 438 -14.09 6.57 -5.19
CA ALA A 438 -14.20 6.57 -6.66
C ALA A 438 -14.70 7.90 -7.27
N ALA A 439 -15.54 8.63 -6.53
CA ALA A 439 -16.11 9.93 -6.93
C ALA A 439 -15.22 11.15 -6.60
N ALA A 440 -14.20 10.97 -5.74
CA ALA A 440 -13.31 12.04 -5.27
C ALA A 440 -11.85 11.75 -5.62
N VAL A 441 -11.62 11.30 -6.86
CA VAL A 441 -10.33 11.51 -7.53
C VAL A 441 -10.45 12.84 -8.29
N PRO A 442 -10.12 14.01 -7.68
CA PRO A 442 -10.03 15.27 -8.40
C PRO A 442 -9.18 15.13 -9.66
N ASP A 443 -9.54 15.88 -10.71
CA ASP A 443 -8.74 16.01 -11.94
C ASP A 443 -7.30 16.48 -11.63
N ASP A 444 -7.08 17.16 -10.49
CA ASP A 444 -5.79 17.76 -10.10
C ASP A 444 -5.21 17.16 -8.80
N LEU A 445 -5.04 15.84 -8.72
CA LEU A 445 -4.26 15.25 -7.62
C LEU A 445 -2.80 15.02 -8.06
N PRO A 446 -1.79 15.50 -7.30
CA PRO A 446 -0.39 15.17 -7.57
C PRO A 446 -0.18 13.64 -7.54
N PRO A 447 0.85 13.11 -8.25
CA PRO A 447 1.15 11.68 -8.24
C PRO A 447 1.26 11.18 -6.80
N LEU A 448 0.53 10.12 -6.46
CA LEU A 448 0.77 9.41 -5.22
C LEU A 448 2.12 8.71 -5.42
N VAL A 449 3.17 9.20 -4.76
CA VAL A 449 4.41 8.45 -4.66
C VAL A 449 4.07 7.23 -3.80
N GLY A 450 3.72 6.13 -4.47
CA GLY A 450 3.60 4.80 -3.90
C GLY A 450 4.99 4.36 -3.44
N GLY A 451 5.45 4.93 -2.33
CA GLY A 451 6.58 4.40 -1.61
C GLY A 451 6.23 2.97 -1.23
N VAL A 452 6.89 2.02 -1.87
CA VAL A 452 7.03 0.69 -1.30
C VAL A 452 7.66 0.91 0.06
N VAL A 453 6.85 0.89 1.11
CA VAL A 453 7.36 0.62 2.43
C VAL A 453 7.80 -0.84 2.37
N SER A 454 9.06 -1.04 1.97
CA SER A 454 9.71 -2.30 2.25
C SER A 454 9.74 -2.39 3.78
N ASP A 455 8.82 -3.19 4.34
CA ASP A 455 8.84 -3.60 5.74
C ASP A 455 10.13 -4.38 6.07
N ALA A 456 10.94 -4.72 5.06
CA ALA A 456 12.27 -5.26 5.25
C ALA A 456 13.16 -4.20 5.88
N LEU A 457 13.33 -4.30 7.19
CA LEU A 457 14.42 -3.68 7.91
C LEU A 457 15.72 -3.88 7.11
N PRO A 458 16.55 -2.83 6.93
CA PRO A 458 17.77 -2.95 6.15
C PRO A 458 18.59 -4.17 6.60
N PRO A 459 19.17 -4.92 5.66
CA PRO A 459 19.90 -6.13 5.98
C PRO A 459 20.96 -5.82 7.04
N VAL A 460 21.03 -6.69 8.06
CA VAL A 460 22.05 -6.58 9.10
C VAL A 460 23.40 -6.71 8.41
N GLY A 461 24.25 -5.67 8.51
CA GLY A 461 25.60 -5.73 7.94
C GLY A 461 26.44 -6.85 8.57
N ASP A 462 27.66 -7.05 8.07
CA ASP A 462 28.58 -8.03 8.67
C ASP A 462 29.16 -7.50 9.99
N ALA A 463 29.18 -8.34 11.03
CA ALA A 463 30.00 -8.06 12.21
C ALA A 463 31.46 -8.37 11.90
N SER A 464 32.38 -7.68 12.57
CA SER A 464 33.81 -7.98 12.45
C SER A 464 34.39 -8.46 13.78
N LEU A 465 35.27 -9.45 13.71
CA LEU A 465 36.04 -9.94 14.84
C LEU A 465 37.50 -9.54 14.64
N THR A 466 38.10 -8.95 15.68
CA THR A 466 39.50 -8.53 15.64
C THR A 466 40.26 -9.08 16.85
N PRO A 467 41.38 -9.80 16.66
CA PRO A 467 41.91 -10.27 15.37
C PRO A 467 40.97 -11.28 14.69
N ALA A 468 40.91 -11.24 13.35
CA ALA A 468 40.01 -12.07 12.55
C ALA A 468 40.53 -13.51 12.33
N ARG A 469 41.83 -13.72 12.55
CA ARG A 469 42.52 -15.01 12.46
C ARG A 469 43.66 -15.00 13.47
N ASP A 470 43.73 -16.05 14.29
CA ASP A 470 44.87 -16.31 15.16
C ASP A 470 45.46 -17.68 14.88
N GLU A 471 46.80 -17.75 14.91
CA GLU A 471 47.51 -18.99 15.12
C GLU A 471 47.86 -19.08 16.60
N VAL A 472 47.25 -20.03 17.30
CA VAL A 472 47.44 -20.24 18.74
C VAL A 472 48.31 -21.46 18.92
N ARG A 473 49.52 -21.27 19.47
CA ARG A 473 50.47 -22.36 19.75
C ARG A 473 50.40 -22.74 21.23
N LEU A 474 50.12 -24.00 21.51
CA LEU A 474 49.92 -24.54 22.86
C LEU A 474 50.69 -25.85 23.01
N GLN A 475 51.14 -26.19 24.22
CA GLN A 475 51.56 -27.56 24.51
C GLN A 475 50.35 -28.46 24.77
N VAL A 476 50.48 -29.77 24.51
CA VAL A 476 49.45 -30.75 24.89
C VAL A 476 49.16 -30.67 26.39
N GLY A 477 47.90 -30.42 26.75
CA GLY A 477 47.42 -30.18 28.12
C GLY A 477 47.33 -28.71 28.52
N GLU A 478 47.79 -27.78 27.68
CA GLU A 478 47.73 -26.34 27.93
C GLU A 478 46.44 -25.71 27.38
N SER A 479 46.03 -24.61 28.00
CA SER A 479 44.93 -23.75 27.55
C SER A 479 45.34 -22.29 27.58
N THR A 480 44.96 -21.50 26.57
CA THR A 480 45.14 -20.04 26.58
C THR A 480 43.84 -19.35 26.21
N THR A 481 43.61 -18.16 26.76
CA THR A 481 42.45 -17.34 26.41
C THR A 481 42.92 -16.14 25.59
N VAL A 482 42.42 -16.04 24.36
CA VAL A 482 42.66 -14.88 23.50
C VAL A 482 41.45 -13.96 23.59
N GLN A 483 41.71 -12.67 23.80
CA GLN A 483 40.66 -11.65 23.82
C GLN A 483 40.39 -11.19 22.39
N HIS A 484 39.30 -11.66 21.81
CA HIS A 484 38.78 -11.14 20.55
C HIS A 484 37.88 -9.94 20.84
N ARG A 485 37.80 -9.01 19.90
CA ARG A 485 36.89 -7.89 19.94
C ARG A 485 35.87 -8.02 18.82
N LEU A 486 34.62 -8.24 19.19
CA LEU A 486 33.47 -8.27 18.29
C LEU A 486 32.97 -6.85 18.10
N VAL A 487 33.03 -6.33 16.88
CA VAL A 487 32.29 -5.13 16.48
C VAL A 487 30.97 -5.61 15.89
N PRO A 488 29.85 -5.52 16.64
CA PRO A 488 28.56 -5.96 16.14
C PRO A 488 28.13 -5.10 14.93
N PRO A 489 27.29 -5.66 14.03
CA PRO A 489 26.82 -4.89 12.90
C PRO A 489 25.94 -3.75 13.39
N ARG A 490 26.09 -2.57 12.78
CA ARG A 490 25.25 -1.43 13.09
C ARG A 490 23.86 -1.66 12.51
N ARG A 491 22.86 -1.72 13.38
CA ARG A 491 21.44 -1.70 12.99
C ARG A 491 20.85 -0.38 13.47
N PRO A 492 20.85 0.68 12.64
CA PRO A 492 20.29 1.96 13.02
C PRO A 492 18.81 1.76 13.38
N SER A 493 18.35 2.42 14.45
CA SER A 493 16.94 2.36 14.81
C SER A 493 16.12 3.05 13.72
N PRO A 494 15.17 2.33 13.08
CA PRO A 494 14.28 2.94 12.10
C PRO A 494 13.40 3.97 12.80
N LEU A 495 13.46 5.21 12.34
CA LEU A 495 12.67 6.33 12.81
C LEU A 495 11.76 6.77 11.68
N ASP A 496 10.45 6.76 11.92
CA ASP A 496 9.49 7.27 10.95
C ASP A 496 8.97 8.61 11.41
N LEU A 497 9.16 9.62 10.58
CA LEU A 497 8.68 10.97 10.82
C LEU A 497 7.53 11.27 9.88
N PHE A 498 6.40 11.67 10.42
CA PHE A 498 5.32 12.23 9.64
C PHE A 498 5.15 13.70 9.98
N LEU A 499 5.50 14.57 9.04
CA LEU A 499 5.47 16.02 9.20
C LEU A 499 4.04 16.49 8.91
N VAL A 500 3.38 17.13 9.87
CA VAL A 500 2.03 17.69 9.70
C VAL A 500 2.18 19.20 9.79
N VAL A 501 2.09 19.88 8.65
CA VAL A 501 2.44 21.30 8.50
C VAL A 501 1.19 22.14 8.30
N ASP A 502 1.06 23.20 9.10
CA ASP A 502 0.09 24.25 8.90
C ASP A 502 0.38 25.02 7.61
N THR A 503 -0.58 25.06 6.69
CA THR A 503 -0.48 25.82 5.44
C THR A 503 -1.57 26.88 5.32
N THR A 504 -2.03 27.42 6.46
CA THR A 504 -2.93 28.58 6.49
C THR A 504 -2.23 29.87 6.04
N GLU A 505 -3.00 30.91 5.71
CA GLU A 505 -2.48 32.22 5.28
C GLU A 505 -1.54 32.88 6.31
N SER A 506 -1.71 32.62 7.61
CA SER A 506 -0.82 33.17 8.65
C SER A 506 0.59 32.58 8.62
N MET A 507 0.74 31.36 8.08
CA MET A 507 2.04 30.71 7.89
C MET A 507 2.81 31.22 6.68
N ALA A 508 2.24 32.11 5.86
CA ALA A 508 2.82 32.52 4.58
C ALA A 508 4.23 33.11 4.71
N ASP A 509 4.47 33.92 5.74
CA ASP A 509 5.76 34.57 5.96
C ASP A 509 6.83 33.63 6.52
N ASP A 510 6.42 32.51 7.14
CA ASP A 510 7.33 31.56 7.80
C ASP A 510 7.51 30.22 7.06
N LEU A 511 6.64 29.89 6.10
CA LEU A 511 6.66 28.59 5.43
C LEU A 511 8.02 28.28 4.79
N ASP A 512 8.70 29.27 4.21
CA ASP A 512 10.05 29.09 3.65
C ASP A 512 11.10 28.74 4.73
N ARG A 513 10.99 29.36 5.92
CA ARG A 513 11.86 29.03 7.07
C ARG A 513 11.55 27.62 7.57
N VAL A 514 10.28 27.26 7.70
CA VAL A 514 9.83 25.93 8.13
C VAL A 514 10.37 24.84 7.21
N ARG A 515 10.27 25.02 5.90
CA ARG A 515 10.80 24.06 4.91
C ARG A 515 12.30 23.82 5.11
N ALA A 516 13.06 24.90 5.27
CA ALA A 516 14.51 24.82 5.49
C ALA A 516 14.84 24.11 6.81
N ASP A 517 14.12 24.43 7.89
CA ASP A 517 14.31 23.84 9.21
C ASP A 517 13.95 22.35 9.24
N LEU A 518 12.86 21.93 8.59
CA LEU A 518 12.46 20.52 8.48
C LEU A 518 13.51 19.70 7.73
N LEU A 519 14.02 20.22 6.61
CA LEU A 519 15.10 19.57 5.85
C LEU A 519 16.40 19.48 6.65
N ALA A 520 16.73 20.50 7.44
CA ALA A 520 17.90 20.51 8.32
C ALA A 520 17.73 19.54 9.51
N MET A 521 16.53 19.42 10.08
CA MET A 521 16.20 18.44 11.12
C MET A 521 16.43 17.00 10.61
N VAL A 522 15.87 16.66 9.45
CA VAL A 522 16.04 15.32 8.84
C VAL A 522 17.53 15.03 8.60
N ALA A 523 18.28 16.00 8.07
CA ALA A 523 19.73 15.89 7.90
C ALA A 523 20.47 15.64 9.24
N GLY A 524 20.05 16.34 10.29
CA GLY A 524 20.60 16.19 11.64
C GLY A 524 20.40 14.79 12.18
N LEU A 525 19.22 14.20 12.00
CA LEU A 525 18.90 12.84 12.46
C LEU A 525 19.67 11.77 11.69
N GLU A 526 19.81 11.91 10.38
CA GLU A 526 20.66 11.04 9.56
C GLU A 526 22.13 11.13 10.01
N SER A 527 22.62 12.34 10.28
CA SER A 527 23.99 12.54 10.78
C SER A 527 24.21 11.95 12.17
N ALA A 528 23.13 11.83 12.97
CA ALA A 528 23.13 11.12 14.24
C ALA A 528 23.12 9.59 14.09
N GLY A 529 23.11 9.07 12.86
CA GLY A 529 23.15 7.65 12.54
C GLY A 529 21.78 6.95 12.59
N LEU A 530 20.68 7.70 12.53
CA LEU A 530 19.33 7.13 12.48
C LEU A 530 18.92 6.81 11.04
N SER A 531 18.14 5.74 10.89
CA SER A 531 17.52 5.41 9.60
C SER A 531 16.16 6.08 9.52
N VAL A 532 16.11 7.26 8.91
CA VAL A 532 14.91 8.10 8.88
C VAL A 532 14.11 7.86 7.60
N SER A 533 12.82 7.59 7.75
CA SER A 533 11.83 7.71 6.67
C SER A 533 10.88 8.83 7.00
N VAL A 534 10.49 9.62 5.99
CA VAL A 534 9.73 10.85 6.20
C VAL A 534 8.50 10.86 5.30
N GLY A 535 7.37 11.23 5.88
CA GLY A 535 6.14 11.58 5.17
C GLY A 535 5.73 13.02 5.45
N LEU A 536 4.81 13.54 4.65
CA LEU A 536 4.32 14.92 4.73
C LEU A 536 2.79 14.95 4.59
N GLY A 537 2.14 15.59 5.54
CA GLY A 537 0.77 16.06 5.45
C GLY A 537 0.72 17.56 5.67
N GLU A 538 -0.29 18.19 5.08
CA GLU A 538 -0.64 19.57 5.36
C GLU A 538 -2.08 19.66 5.84
N PHE A 539 -2.37 20.70 6.59
CA PHE A 539 -3.72 21.06 6.96
C PHE A 539 -3.91 22.57 6.81
N LYS A 540 -5.13 22.94 6.43
CA LYS A 540 -5.50 24.34 6.24
C LYS A 540 -7.01 24.52 6.36
N GLY A 541 -7.41 25.77 6.50
CA GLY A 541 -8.80 26.16 6.66
C GLY A 541 -9.34 27.01 5.52
N GLY A 542 -10.45 26.59 4.92
CA GLY A 542 -11.14 27.38 3.93
C GLY A 542 -12.10 26.55 3.09
N ALA A 543 -13.05 27.21 2.42
CA ALA A 543 -14.07 26.53 1.61
C ALA A 543 -13.52 25.88 0.32
N SER A 544 -12.29 26.18 -0.08
CA SER A 544 -11.66 25.74 -1.33
C SER A 544 -10.60 24.65 -1.17
N SER A 545 -10.30 24.21 0.05
CA SER A 545 -9.25 23.25 0.37
C SER A 545 -9.78 22.06 1.14
N LEU A 546 -9.07 20.93 1.16
CA LEU A 546 -9.33 19.84 2.12
C LEU A 546 -8.89 20.30 3.52
N ALA A 547 -9.62 19.91 4.56
CA ALA A 547 -9.23 20.21 5.94
C ALA A 547 -7.86 19.60 6.28
N TYR A 548 -7.58 18.42 5.72
CA TYR A 548 -6.31 17.74 5.81
C TYR A 548 -6.01 17.02 4.49
N ARG A 549 -4.74 17.07 4.10
CA ARG A 549 -4.22 16.37 2.93
C ARG A 549 -2.86 15.77 3.24
N ARG A 550 -2.73 14.45 3.10
CA ARG A 550 -1.45 13.76 2.98
C ARG A 550 -0.84 14.08 1.62
N VAL A 551 0.30 14.75 1.63
CA VAL A 551 1.09 15.04 0.43
C VAL A 551 1.87 13.79 0.02
N THR A 552 2.57 13.17 0.97
CA THR A 552 3.33 11.93 0.77
C THR A 552 3.28 11.06 2.03
N GLY A 553 3.19 9.74 1.85
CA GLY A 553 3.28 8.79 2.97
C GLY A 553 4.70 8.70 3.52
N VAL A 554 4.89 8.05 4.67
CA VAL A 554 6.24 7.79 5.19
C VAL A 554 7.01 6.91 4.21
N GLY A 555 8.09 7.44 3.64
CA GLY A 555 8.90 6.75 2.65
C GLY A 555 10.38 7.07 2.74
N PRO A 556 11.23 6.32 2.01
CA PRO A 556 12.66 6.60 1.93
C PRO A 556 12.92 7.79 0.98
N GLY A 557 13.81 8.69 1.37
CA GLY A 557 14.42 9.67 0.45
C GLY A 557 14.18 11.14 0.80
N ARG A 558 15.27 11.91 0.75
CA ARG A 558 15.25 13.38 0.99
C ARG A 558 14.89 14.20 -0.25
N GLU A 559 15.15 13.69 -1.44
CA GLU A 559 14.80 14.37 -2.68
C GLU A 559 13.29 14.49 -2.87
N PRO A 560 12.48 13.40 -2.72
CA PRO A 560 11.02 13.51 -2.78
C PRO A 560 10.47 14.47 -1.73
N LEU A 561 10.94 14.37 -0.49
CA LEU A 561 10.53 15.27 0.59
C LEU A 561 10.80 16.75 0.26
N ARG A 562 11.95 17.06 -0.37
CA ARG A 562 12.27 18.45 -0.76
C ARG A 562 11.28 18.97 -1.80
N ALA A 563 10.93 18.16 -2.79
CA ALA A 563 9.93 18.51 -3.80
C ALA A 563 8.54 18.70 -3.16
N ASP A 564 8.15 17.79 -2.27
CA ASP A 564 6.87 17.84 -1.58
C ASP A 564 6.75 19.06 -0.67
N LEU A 565 7.79 19.38 0.11
CA LEU A 565 7.85 20.59 0.93
C LEU A 565 7.77 21.87 0.08
N ALA A 566 8.43 21.89 -1.09
CA ALA A 566 8.36 23.02 -2.02
C ALA A 566 6.96 23.18 -2.65
N SER A 567 6.15 22.12 -2.68
CA SER A 567 4.77 22.15 -3.20
C SER A 567 3.74 22.74 -2.25
N LEU A 568 4.07 22.88 -0.96
CA LEU A 568 3.18 23.47 0.03
C LEU A 568 2.84 24.92 -0.37
N VAL A 569 1.61 25.38 -0.14
CA VAL A 569 1.26 26.78 -0.40
C VAL A 569 0.43 27.26 0.78
N ALA A 570 0.91 28.32 1.43
CA ALA A 570 0.14 29.00 2.46
C ALA A 570 -1.06 29.68 1.80
N ASP A 571 -2.26 29.13 2.04
CA ASP A 571 -3.51 29.68 1.55
C ASP A 571 -4.68 29.35 2.50
N GLY A 572 -5.81 30.01 2.25
CA GLY A 572 -7.02 29.78 3.03
C GLY A 572 -7.08 30.62 4.30
N SER A 573 -8.24 31.24 4.50
CA SER A 573 -8.56 31.96 5.72
C SER A 573 -9.52 31.14 6.59
N GLY A 574 -9.09 30.85 7.82
CA GLY A 574 -10.00 30.81 8.95
C GLY A 574 -10.48 29.47 9.49
N LEU A 575 -9.78 28.34 9.29
CA LEU A 575 -10.01 27.12 10.09
C LEU A 575 -8.70 26.35 10.36
N GLU A 576 -8.35 26.16 11.63
CA GLU A 576 -7.13 25.45 12.02
C GLU A 576 -7.34 23.94 12.23
N ALA A 577 -7.33 23.16 11.16
CA ALA A 577 -7.75 21.75 11.21
C ALA A 577 -6.76 20.78 11.89
N GLN A 578 -5.98 21.21 12.91
CA GLN A 578 -4.89 20.40 13.48
C GLN A 578 -5.37 19.06 14.06
N LEU A 579 -6.46 19.04 14.83
CA LEU A 579 -6.97 17.78 15.41
C LEU A 579 -7.53 16.83 14.35
N ILE A 580 -8.20 17.36 13.32
CA ILE A 580 -8.66 16.57 12.18
C ILE A 580 -7.44 15.96 11.48
N ALA A 581 -6.40 16.78 11.23
CA ALA A 581 -5.16 16.32 10.62
C ALA A 581 -4.47 15.22 11.44
N LEU A 582 -4.42 15.35 12.77
CA LEU A 582 -3.88 14.31 13.65
C LEU A 582 -4.73 13.02 13.61
N GLU A 583 -6.06 13.11 13.77
CA GLU A 583 -6.91 11.91 13.71
C GLU A 583 -6.77 11.19 12.36
N GLN A 584 -6.66 11.95 11.26
CA GLN A 584 -6.56 11.40 9.91
C GLN A 584 -5.16 10.91 9.58
N ALA A 585 -4.11 11.55 10.08
CA ALA A 585 -2.74 11.04 10.01
C ALA A 585 -2.58 9.72 10.77
N LEU A 586 -3.36 9.49 11.83
CA LEU A 586 -3.34 8.22 12.56
C LEU A 586 -4.20 7.14 11.91
N GLU A 587 -5.45 7.46 11.53
CA GLU A 587 -6.47 6.46 11.19
C GLU A 587 -6.87 6.44 9.70
N GLY A 588 -6.71 7.57 8.99
CA GLY A 588 -7.00 7.71 7.56
C GLY A 588 -8.43 7.32 7.17
N ARG A 589 -9.41 7.42 8.07
CA ARG A 589 -10.79 7.01 7.79
C ARG A 589 -11.52 7.93 6.82
N GLY A 590 -10.98 9.13 6.59
CA GLY A 590 -11.69 10.22 5.96
C GLY A 590 -12.73 10.82 6.90
N GLU A 591 -13.29 11.95 6.49
CA GLU A 591 -14.36 12.63 7.19
C GLU A 591 -15.26 13.33 6.17
N ALA A 592 -16.56 13.06 6.25
CA ALA A 592 -17.53 13.74 5.42
C ALA A 592 -17.67 15.22 5.85
N PRO A 593 -18.10 16.13 4.97
CA PRO A 593 -18.39 17.51 5.36
C PRO A 593 -19.45 17.50 6.47
N SER A 594 -19.08 17.93 7.68
CA SER A 594 -19.97 17.90 8.84
C SER A 594 -20.37 19.31 9.27
N ALA A 595 -21.59 19.43 9.80
CA ALA A 595 -22.06 20.68 10.37
C ALA A 595 -21.32 20.94 11.68
N LEU A 596 -20.88 22.18 11.80
CA LEU A 596 -19.81 22.65 12.66
C LEU A 596 -19.98 22.41 14.18
N LEU A 597 -21.20 22.28 14.70
CA LEU A 597 -21.41 22.17 16.14
C LEU A 597 -22.38 21.03 16.44
N PRO A 598 -22.06 20.14 17.42
CA PRO A 598 -23.06 19.30 18.04
C PRO A 598 -24.19 20.21 18.52
N THR A 599 -25.44 19.89 18.17
CA THR A 599 -26.62 20.67 18.57
C THR A 599 -26.69 20.87 20.10
N ALA A 600 -26.04 19.98 20.85
CA ALA A 600 -25.90 20.00 22.30
C ALA A 600 -25.01 21.14 22.85
N CYS A 601 -24.11 21.73 22.04
CA CYS A 601 -23.18 22.75 22.51
C CYS A 601 -23.79 24.13 22.76
N GLY A 602 -25.09 24.32 22.46
CA GLY A 602 -25.86 25.47 22.94
C GLY A 602 -25.29 26.83 22.57
N VAL A 603 -24.43 26.92 21.56
CA VAL A 603 -23.76 28.16 21.15
C VAL A 603 -24.80 29.05 20.49
N SER A 604 -25.50 29.82 21.32
CA SER A 604 -26.38 30.89 20.89
C SER A 604 -25.52 31.98 20.24
N ALA A 605 -26.00 32.54 19.12
CA ALA A 605 -25.38 33.68 18.43
C ALA A 605 -25.17 34.93 19.33
N SER A 606 -25.63 34.89 20.58
CA SER A 606 -25.53 35.97 21.56
C SER A 606 -24.34 35.89 22.52
N ASN A 607 -23.48 34.86 22.48
CA ASN A 607 -22.26 34.81 23.30
C ASN A 607 -20.99 34.91 22.43
N PRO A 608 -20.56 36.13 22.05
CA PRO A 608 -19.43 36.40 21.17
C PRO A 608 -18.09 36.34 21.92
N ASP A 609 -17.69 35.20 22.47
CA ASP A 609 -16.26 35.01 22.75
C ASP A 609 -15.52 34.81 21.41
N ARG A 610 -15.26 35.98 20.82
CA ARG A 610 -14.35 36.48 19.77
C ARG A 610 -13.95 35.69 18.52
N PHE A 611 -14.27 34.40 18.33
CA PHE A 611 -13.84 33.69 17.12
C PHE A 611 -14.92 32.84 16.42
N VAL A 612 -16.12 32.73 16.99
CA VAL A 612 -17.20 31.87 16.43
C VAL A 612 -18.25 32.67 15.63
N GLN A 613 -18.08 33.98 15.49
CA GLN A 613 -19.11 34.84 14.88
C GLN A 613 -18.79 35.22 13.44
N GLY A 614 -19.44 34.57 12.49
CA GLY A 614 -19.64 35.16 11.17
C GLY A 614 -20.28 34.25 10.13
N GLU A 615 -19.75 33.05 9.94
CA GLU A 615 -20.16 32.24 8.79
C GLU A 615 -20.38 30.80 9.22
N ARG A 616 -21.58 30.28 8.93
CA ARG A 616 -21.85 28.84 8.89
C ARG A 616 -21.01 28.26 7.75
N ARG A 617 -19.72 28.11 7.96
CA ARG A 617 -18.86 27.37 7.04
C ARG A 617 -19.18 25.88 7.21
N SER A 618 -18.84 25.04 6.26
CA SER A 618 -18.81 23.58 6.45
C SER A 618 -17.33 23.23 6.52
N SER A 619 -16.91 22.35 7.43
CA SER A 619 -15.56 21.80 7.34
C SER A 619 -15.44 21.09 5.99
N PRO A 620 -14.40 21.36 5.21
CA PRO A 620 -14.18 20.62 3.98
C PRO A 620 -14.00 19.13 4.29
N PRO A 621 -14.35 18.24 3.34
CA PRO A 621 -14.15 16.82 3.56
C PRO A 621 -12.67 16.49 3.75
N VAL A 622 -12.40 15.41 4.49
CA VAL A 622 -11.13 14.70 4.43
C VAL A 622 -11.35 13.40 3.67
N LEU A 623 -10.50 13.11 2.70
CA LEU A 623 -10.59 11.86 1.94
C LEU A 623 -10.16 10.68 2.83
N PRO A 624 -10.71 9.47 2.66
CA PRO A 624 -10.12 8.26 3.22
C PRO A 624 -8.71 7.98 2.69
N GLY A 625 -7.94 7.17 3.42
CA GLY A 625 -6.57 6.75 3.06
C GLY A 625 -5.48 7.79 3.33
N GLN A 626 -5.72 8.74 4.25
CA GLN A 626 -4.80 9.85 4.52
C GLN A 626 -3.85 9.60 5.72
N GLN A 627 -3.79 8.37 6.24
CA GLN A 627 -2.90 8.02 7.36
C GLN A 627 -1.41 8.15 7.01
N ALA A 628 -0.53 8.23 8.00
CA ALA A 628 0.90 8.45 7.79
C ALA A 628 1.63 7.26 7.12
N ASP A 629 1.07 6.05 7.17
CA ASP A 629 1.68 4.80 6.71
C ASP A 629 3.02 4.47 7.43
N PHE A 630 3.04 4.53 8.76
CA PHE A 630 4.20 4.13 9.56
C PHE A 630 4.60 2.66 9.31
N ARG A 631 5.91 2.41 9.17
CA ARG A 631 6.49 1.09 8.91
C ARG A 631 6.47 0.21 10.16
N ARG A 632 6.40 -1.11 9.99
CA ARG A 632 6.47 -2.03 11.15
C ARG A 632 7.86 -1.99 11.80
N GLY A 633 7.89 -1.90 13.12
CA GLY A 633 9.12 -1.92 13.92
C GLY A 633 9.92 -0.61 13.91
N SER A 634 9.42 0.45 13.28
CA SER A 634 9.95 1.81 13.44
C SER A 634 9.49 2.44 14.76
N VAL A 635 10.15 3.53 15.15
CA VAL A 635 9.61 4.46 16.15
C VAL A 635 8.78 5.49 15.40
N PRO A 636 7.43 5.44 15.47
CA PRO A 636 6.58 6.38 14.75
C PRO A 636 6.48 7.70 15.51
N VAL A 637 6.80 8.80 14.82
CA VAL A 637 6.71 10.15 15.37
C VAL A 637 6.00 11.08 14.40
N VAL A 638 5.01 11.82 14.91
CA VAL A 638 4.41 12.96 14.20
C VAL A 638 5.07 14.24 14.68
N VAL A 639 5.52 15.06 13.73
CA VAL A 639 6.03 16.41 13.99
C VAL A 639 4.94 17.39 13.53
N LEU A 640 4.23 17.97 14.50
CA LEU A 640 3.20 18.97 14.22
C LEU A 640 3.82 20.37 14.20
N VAL A 641 3.69 21.08 13.08
CA VAL A 641 4.21 22.44 12.89
C VAL A 641 3.04 23.40 12.72
N THR A 642 2.95 24.41 13.58
CA THR A 642 1.88 25.42 13.56
C THR A 642 2.36 26.74 14.16
N ASP A 643 1.75 27.85 13.79
CA ASP A 643 2.02 29.20 14.34
C ASP A 643 1.12 29.56 15.53
N THR A 644 0.07 28.77 15.78
CA THR A 644 -1.09 29.15 16.59
C THR A 644 -1.46 28.10 17.65
N ASN A 645 -2.38 28.44 18.55
CA ASN A 645 -3.00 27.48 19.48
C ASN A 645 -3.81 26.48 18.67
N PHE A 646 -4.29 25.39 19.29
CA PHE A 646 -5.37 24.65 18.67
C PHE A 646 -6.64 25.50 18.83
N LEU A 647 -7.04 26.21 17.78
CA LEU A 647 -8.35 26.86 17.79
C LEU A 647 -9.46 25.79 17.73
N ARG A 648 -10.71 26.25 17.83
CA ARG A 648 -11.92 25.43 17.71
C ARG A 648 -12.52 25.57 16.31
N PRO A 649 -11.84 25.19 15.21
CA PRO A 649 -12.57 25.05 13.98
C PRO A 649 -13.45 23.82 14.09
N ASP A 650 -14.37 23.73 13.17
CA ASP A 650 -15.42 22.77 13.32
C ASP A 650 -15.12 21.43 12.63
N GLY A 651 -15.75 20.36 13.09
CA GLY A 651 -15.31 18.98 12.84
C GLY A 651 -14.30 18.48 13.87
N THR A 652 -13.64 19.40 14.57
CA THR A 652 -12.79 19.10 15.73
C THR A 652 -13.59 18.36 16.79
N ARG A 653 -13.06 17.23 17.26
CA ARG A 653 -13.66 16.48 18.36
C ARG A 653 -13.73 17.36 19.61
N LEU A 654 -14.95 17.53 20.14
CA LEU A 654 -15.21 18.31 21.35
C LEU A 654 -15.55 17.39 22.53
N LYS A 655 -15.15 17.81 23.73
CA LYS A 655 -15.62 17.27 25.00
C LYS A 655 -17.10 17.63 25.22
N PRO A 656 -17.81 16.99 26.17
CA PRO A 656 -19.20 17.34 26.50
C PRO A 656 -19.41 18.79 26.95
N ASP A 657 -18.35 19.46 27.43
CA ASP A 657 -18.32 20.88 27.79
C ASP A 657 -17.97 21.81 26.61
N CYS A 658 -17.88 21.25 25.40
CA CYS A 658 -17.60 21.95 24.14
C CYS A 658 -16.21 22.59 24.06
N THR A 659 -15.27 22.09 24.86
CA THR A 659 -13.83 22.35 24.70
C THR A 659 -13.20 21.34 23.74
N VAL A 660 -12.07 21.70 23.12
CA VAL A 660 -11.30 20.82 22.23
C VAL A 660 -10.86 19.56 22.99
N ASP A 661 -11.05 18.39 22.41
CA ASP A 661 -10.70 17.11 23.05
C ASP A 661 -9.30 16.61 22.67
N VAL A 662 -8.29 17.48 22.90
CA VAL A 662 -6.87 17.16 22.68
C VAL A 662 -6.47 15.91 23.47
N THR A 663 -6.96 15.79 24.71
CA THR A 663 -6.69 14.66 25.60
C THR A 663 -7.04 13.31 24.96
N THR A 664 -8.23 13.19 24.37
CA THR A 664 -8.66 11.93 23.73
C THR A 664 -7.81 11.59 22.50
N VAL A 665 -7.47 12.58 21.66
CA VAL A 665 -6.59 12.37 20.49
C VAL A 665 -5.20 11.94 20.96
N ALA A 666 -4.63 12.63 21.95
CA ALA A 666 -3.33 12.30 22.52
C ALA A 666 -3.30 10.89 23.12
N GLN A 667 -4.35 10.46 23.82
CA GLN A 667 -4.47 9.10 24.34
C GLN A 667 -4.60 8.04 23.24
N ARG A 668 -5.17 8.36 22.07
CA ARG A 668 -5.18 7.44 20.93
C ARG A 668 -3.79 7.26 20.35
N TYR A 669 -3.06 8.34 20.16
CA TYR A 669 -1.65 8.31 19.74
C TYR A 669 -0.80 7.50 20.72
N ALA A 670 -0.94 7.75 22.03
CA ALA A 670 -0.24 6.99 23.06
C ALA A 670 -0.55 5.49 23.03
N ARG A 671 -1.83 5.11 22.82
CA ARG A 671 -2.25 3.70 22.67
C ARG A 671 -1.72 3.06 21.39
N ALA A 672 -1.59 3.83 20.31
CA ALA A 672 -1.00 3.38 19.06
C ALA A 672 0.54 3.34 19.10
N GLY A 673 1.16 3.78 20.20
CA GLY A 673 2.61 3.87 20.32
C GLY A 673 3.23 4.98 19.45
N VAL A 674 2.44 5.95 19.00
CA VAL A 674 2.89 7.07 18.16
C VAL A 674 3.19 8.29 19.03
N HIS A 675 4.41 8.81 18.89
CA HIS A 675 4.84 10.01 19.60
C HIS A 675 4.45 11.27 18.83
N VAL A 676 4.05 12.34 19.52
CA VAL A 676 3.77 13.63 18.89
C VAL A 676 4.70 14.69 19.49
N VAL A 677 5.47 15.36 18.65
CA VAL A 677 6.29 16.52 19.02
C VAL A 677 5.76 17.78 18.33
N GLY A 678 6.00 18.94 18.93
CA GLY A 678 5.54 20.23 18.42
C GLY A 678 6.66 21.14 17.95
N VAL A 679 6.44 21.86 16.86
CA VAL A 679 7.21 23.05 16.47
C VAL A 679 6.24 24.22 16.41
N GLY A 680 6.51 25.26 17.19
CA GLY A 680 5.73 26.49 17.10
C GLY A 680 6.60 27.69 16.74
N ILE A 681 6.14 28.50 15.79
CA ILE A 681 7.03 29.47 15.12
C ILE A 681 7.05 30.82 15.83
N ASP A 682 5.89 31.41 16.09
CA ASP A 682 5.78 32.78 16.57
C ASP A 682 5.44 32.93 18.05
N ASP A 683 4.68 31.98 18.60
CA ASP A 683 4.03 32.14 19.91
C ASP A 683 4.44 31.13 20.98
N VAL A 684 5.51 30.39 20.71
CA VAL A 684 6.04 29.39 21.64
C VAL A 684 6.49 30.02 22.95
N ASP A 685 6.85 31.30 23.02
CA ASP A 685 7.19 31.90 24.32
C ASP A 685 5.96 32.13 25.24
N ASN A 686 4.74 31.83 24.77
CA ASN A 686 3.51 31.89 25.56
C ASN A 686 3.02 30.49 25.99
N PRO A 687 3.12 30.13 27.28
CA PRO A 687 2.72 28.81 27.77
C PRO A 687 1.26 28.45 27.54
N GLN A 688 0.36 29.43 27.47
CA GLN A 688 -1.06 29.20 27.19
C GLN A 688 -1.28 28.80 25.73
N ARG A 689 -0.41 29.28 24.83
CA ARG A 689 -0.50 28.99 23.39
C ARG A 689 0.06 27.63 23.03
N ALA A 690 1.13 27.23 23.71
CA ALA A 690 1.72 25.91 23.55
C ALA A 690 1.04 24.79 24.36
N ALA A 691 0.02 25.10 25.18
CA ALA A 691 -0.56 24.15 26.14
C ALA A 691 -1.01 22.83 25.51
N ASP A 692 -1.66 22.89 24.34
CA ASP A 692 -2.16 21.71 23.62
C ASP A 692 -1.01 20.86 23.02
N LEU A 693 0.02 21.52 22.45
CA LEU A 693 1.23 20.84 21.98
C LEU A 693 1.97 20.14 23.14
N LEU A 694 2.05 20.80 24.30
CA LEU A 694 2.64 20.22 25.50
C LEU A 694 1.82 19.02 26.00
N GLU A 695 0.49 19.10 25.99
CA GLU A 695 -0.38 18.00 26.39
C GLU A 695 -0.21 16.78 25.48
N LEU A 696 -0.18 17.00 24.15
CA LEU A 696 0.10 15.96 23.16
C LEU A 696 1.45 15.30 23.39
N ALA A 697 2.51 16.12 23.52
CA ALA A 697 3.86 15.62 23.73
C ALA A 697 4.00 14.86 25.06
N ARG A 698 3.44 15.36 26.17
CA ARG A 698 3.48 14.65 27.46
C ARG A 698 2.71 13.35 27.43
N THR A 699 1.49 13.37 26.90
CA THR A 699 0.59 12.19 26.89
C THR A 699 1.13 11.08 26.01
N THR A 700 1.74 11.43 24.88
CA THR A 700 2.40 10.47 23.99
C THR A 700 3.81 10.10 24.44
N GLY A 701 4.30 10.71 25.52
CA GLY A 701 5.62 10.47 26.09
C GLY A 701 6.77 11.03 25.25
N ALA A 702 6.53 11.99 24.35
CA ALA A 702 7.56 12.68 23.60
C ALA A 702 8.29 13.71 24.49
N MET A 703 9.19 13.22 25.34
CA MET A 703 9.92 14.03 26.34
C MET A 703 11.33 14.37 25.86
N GLN A 704 11.79 15.58 26.16
CA GLN A 704 13.15 16.02 25.89
C GLN A 704 14.16 15.22 26.73
N PRO A 705 15.41 15.03 26.26
CA PRO A 705 16.47 14.49 27.12
C PRO A 705 16.80 15.44 28.27
N ALA A 706 17.45 14.91 29.32
CA ALA A 706 17.97 15.74 30.40
C ALA A 706 18.99 16.76 29.84
N GLY A 707 18.68 18.05 29.96
CA GLY A 707 19.47 19.12 29.36
C GLY A 707 18.73 20.45 29.34
N ARG A 708 19.24 21.39 28.55
CA ARG A 708 18.56 22.67 28.32
C ARG A 708 17.32 22.41 27.46
N ALA A 709 16.15 22.78 27.97
CA ALA A 709 14.92 22.73 27.19
C ALA A 709 15.07 23.57 25.92
N CYS A 710 14.57 23.09 24.78
CA CYS A 710 14.58 23.85 23.53
C CYS A 710 13.72 25.12 23.62
N ALA A 711 12.61 25.07 24.38
CA ALA A 711 11.77 26.23 24.67
C ALA A 711 11.60 26.44 26.20
N PRO A 712 12.63 26.95 26.90
CA PRO A 712 12.62 27.05 28.35
C PRO A 712 11.61 28.07 28.90
N ALA A 713 11.06 28.95 28.04
CA ALA A 713 9.99 29.87 28.38
C ALA A 713 8.65 29.14 28.64
N ILE A 714 8.43 27.98 28.03
CA ILE A 714 7.20 27.18 28.20
C ILE A 714 7.34 26.15 29.30
N ASP A 715 8.37 25.34 29.19
CA ASP A 715 8.60 24.19 30.07
C ASP A 715 10.07 24.22 30.49
N PRO A 716 10.39 24.94 31.57
CA PRO A 716 11.78 25.07 32.04
C PRO A 716 12.29 23.77 32.68
N ALA A 717 11.44 22.77 32.88
CA ALA A 717 11.83 21.52 33.52
C ALA A 717 12.83 20.75 32.64
N PRO A 718 13.99 20.33 33.19
CA PRO A 718 14.87 19.38 32.51
C PRO A 718 14.07 18.13 32.13
N GLY A 719 14.09 17.79 30.85
CA GLY A 719 13.29 16.68 30.31
C GLY A 719 11.80 16.99 30.16
N GLY A 720 11.42 18.25 29.95
CA GLY A 720 10.06 18.68 29.64
C GLY A 720 9.50 18.12 28.32
N ALA A 721 8.30 18.55 27.94
CA ALA A 721 7.64 18.06 26.73
C ALA A 721 8.38 18.49 25.45
N GLY A 722 8.41 17.65 24.41
CA GLY A 722 9.11 17.88 23.14
C GLY A 722 8.43 18.92 22.24
N VAL A 723 8.37 20.17 22.69
CA VAL A 723 7.85 21.32 21.94
C VAL A 723 8.95 22.37 21.83
N CYS A 724 9.34 22.71 20.59
CA CYS A 724 10.47 23.59 20.30
C CYS A 724 10.08 24.74 19.37
N ARG A 725 10.94 25.75 19.24
CA ARG A 725 10.71 26.89 18.34
C ARG A 725 11.04 26.55 16.88
N THR A 726 12.08 25.74 16.70
CA THR A 726 12.52 25.28 15.38
C THR A 726 12.54 23.76 15.32
N ALA A 727 12.40 23.20 14.12
CA ALA A 727 12.46 21.75 13.94
C ALA A 727 13.86 21.19 14.27
N THR A 728 14.93 21.96 14.02
CA THR A 728 16.30 21.50 14.28
C THR A 728 16.58 21.28 15.78
N GLU A 729 15.91 22.03 16.65
CA GLU A 729 15.99 21.85 18.10
C GLU A 729 15.34 20.53 18.58
N LEU A 730 14.51 19.87 17.76
CA LEU A 730 13.92 18.58 18.09
C LEU A 730 14.88 17.40 17.88
N VAL A 731 16.02 17.59 17.20
CA VAL A 731 16.96 16.49 16.89
C VAL A 731 17.37 15.68 18.13
N PRO A 732 17.73 16.29 19.28
CA PRO A 732 18.06 15.53 20.49
C PRO A 732 16.86 14.72 21.05
N THR A 733 15.66 15.29 20.99
CA THR A 733 14.41 14.64 21.45
C THR A 733 14.06 13.45 20.58
N LEU A 734 14.06 13.63 19.27
CA LEU A 734 13.79 12.57 18.29
C LEU A 734 14.86 11.47 18.35
N SER A 735 16.12 11.85 18.54
CA SER A 735 17.21 10.90 18.77
C SER A 735 17.00 10.12 20.06
N ALA A 736 16.62 10.77 21.16
CA ALA A 736 16.33 10.10 22.43
C ALA A 736 15.13 9.15 22.32
N LEU A 737 14.08 9.50 21.57
CA LEU A 737 12.94 8.63 21.30
C LEU A 737 13.36 7.39 20.49
N ALA A 738 14.12 7.59 19.42
CA ALA A 738 14.64 6.49 18.59
C ALA A 738 15.65 5.59 19.34
N THR A 739 16.35 6.14 20.35
CA THR A 739 17.41 5.45 21.11
C THR A 739 17.00 4.99 22.50
N ARG A 740 15.70 5.07 22.86
CA ARG A 740 15.20 4.51 24.14
C ARG A 740 15.73 3.09 24.33
N PRO A 741 16.11 2.70 25.56
CA PRO A 741 16.74 1.43 25.82
C PRO A 741 15.78 0.30 25.42
N THR A 742 15.93 -0.20 24.20
CA THR A 742 15.49 -1.54 23.84
C THR A 742 16.31 -2.49 24.69
N GLU A 743 15.70 -3.61 25.09
CA GLU A 743 16.43 -4.66 25.77
C GLU A 743 17.72 -4.97 25.00
N PRO A 744 18.88 -5.11 25.68
CA PRO A 744 20.10 -5.49 25.02
C PRO A 744 19.85 -6.77 24.21
N LEU A 745 20.34 -6.79 22.97
CA LEU A 745 20.13 -7.93 22.10
C LEU A 745 21.14 -9.01 22.49
N SER A 746 20.63 -10.22 22.67
CA SER A 746 21.48 -11.38 22.91
C SER A 746 21.99 -11.92 21.58
N LEU A 747 23.30 -11.95 21.41
CA LEU A 747 23.96 -12.75 20.38
C LEU A 747 24.31 -14.11 20.97
N ASP A 748 23.97 -15.18 20.27
CA ASP A 748 24.36 -16.53 20.65
C ASP A 748 25.73 -16.84 20.03
N VAL A 749 26.63 -17.39 20.84
CA VAL A 749 27.94 -17.83 20.39
C VAL A 749 27.91 -19.35 20.29
N VAL A 750 28.04 -19.86 19.07
CA VAL A 750 27.90 -21.28 18.76
C VAL A 750 29.23 -21.82 18.28
N GLU A 751 29.72 -22.85 18.97
CA GLU A 751 30.89 -23.62 18.54
C GLU A 751 30.53 -24.49 17.34
N VAL A 752 31.39 -24.51 16.32
CA VAL A 752 31.16 -25.37 15.15
C VAL A 752 31.52 -26.81 15.54
N PRO A 753 30.67 -27.81 15.23
CA PRO A 753 30.96 -29.22 15.48
C PRO A 753 32.31 -29.64 14.90
N ASP A 754 32.98 -30.60 15.54
CA ASP A 754 34.29 -31.15 15.13
C ASP A 754 35.48 -30.18 15.18
N SER A 755 35.31 -28.98 15.72
CA SER A 755 36.41 -28.05 15.99
C SER A 755 37.23 -28.47 17.21
N ALA A 756 38.53 -28.11 17.24
CA ALA A 756 39.36 -28.31 18.44
C ALA A 756 38.75 -27.59 19.65
N VAL A 757 38.90 -28.17 20.85
CA VAL A 757 38.17 -27.76 22.06
C VAL A 757 38.36 -26.27 22.37
N LEU A 758 37.26 -25.53 22.16
CA LEU A 758 37.07 -24.12 22.47
C LEU A 758 36.20 -24.00 23.72
N THR A 759 36.24 -22.84 24.37
CA THR A 759 35.17 -22.41 25.28
C THR A 759 35.01 -20.90 25.12
N ALA A 760 33.78 -20.47 24.84
CA ALA A 760 33.40 -19.07 24.75
C ALA A 760 32.12 -18.83 25.58
N PRO A 761 31.78 -17.58 25.94
CA PRO A 761 30.49 -17.28 26.54
C PRO A 761 29.36 -17.63 25.58
N ASP A 762 28.40 -18.45 25.99
CA ASP A 762 27.27 -18.88 25.14
C ASP A 762 26.44 -17.70 24.61
N ARG A 763 26.43 -16.57 25.33
CA ARG A 763 25.69 -15.36 24.98
C ARG A 763 26.47 -14.08 25.25
N LEU A 764 26.35 -13.13 24.33
CA LEU A 764 26.82 -11.76 24.48
C LEU A 764 25.64 -10.78 24.44
N GLN A 765 25.62 -9.82 25.36
CA GLN A 765 24.68 -8.71 25.32
C GLN A 765 25.29 -7.56 24.55
N VAL A 766 24.68 -7.17 23.44
CA VAL A 766 25.18 -6.09 22.57
C VAL A 766 24.11 -5.05 22.29
N ASP A 767 24.54 -3.80 22.13
CA ASP A 767 23.72 -2.74 21.56
C ASP A 767 24.07 -2.56 20.07
N LEU A 768 23.29 -3.21 19.20
CA LEU A 768 23.49 -3.15 17.74
C LEU A 768 23.36 -1.74 17.17
N ARG A 769 22.78 -0.77 17.90
CA ARG A 769 22.60 0.60 17.38
C ARG A 769 23.90 1.36 17.34
N ARG A 770 24.73 1.20 18.38
CA ARG A 770 26.00 1.91 18.50
C ARG A 770 27.13 1.20 17.75
N GLY A 771 27.00 -0.12 17.58
CA GLY A 771 28.10 -0.94 17.08
C GLY A 771 29.32 -0.85 18.01
N GLU A 772 29.08 -0.66 19.32
CA GLU A 772 30.17 -0.59 20.30
C GLU A 772 30.88 -1.95 20.35
N PRO A 773 32.23 -1.97 20.28
CA PRO A 773 32.96 -3.22 20.35
C PRO A 773 32.76 -3.91 21.71
N VAL A 774 32.53 -5.22 21.68
CA VAL A 774 32.39 -6.07 22.87
C VAL A 774 33.52 -7.07 22.90
N ASP A 775 34.13 -7.23 24.07
CA ASP A 775 35.19 -8.21 24.28
C ASP A 775 34.59 -9.62 24.35
N LEU A 776 35.14 -10.53 23.54
CA LEU A 776 34.77 -11.93 23.42
C LEU A 776 36.00 -12.78 23.81
N PRO A 777 36.11 -13.21 25.08
CA PRO A 777 37.17 -14.11 25.49
C PRO A 777 36.94 -15.49 24.89
N VAL A 778 37.92 -16.01 24.14
CA VAL A 778 37.88 -17.36 23.58
C VAL A 778 39.02 -18.17 24.16
N THR A 779 38.70 -19.23 24.88
CA THR A 779 39.69 -20.15 25.43
C THR A 779 39.94 -21.30 24.45
N TYR A 780 41.20 -21.45 24.03
CA TYR A 780 41.67 -22.54 23.21
C TYR A 780 42.34 -23.58 24.10
N THR A 781 42.02 -24.86 23.93
CA THR A 781 42.65 -25.94 24.69
C THR A 781 43.23 -27.00 23.77
N CYS A 782 44.36 -27.58 24.19
CA CYS A 782 45.11 -28.53 23.40
C CYS A 782 45.08 -29.91 24.07
N SER A 783 44.45 -30.91 23.44
CA SER A 783 44.31 -32.27 24.01
C SER A 783 45.19 -33.33 23.33
N ARG A 784 45.60 -33.11 22.08
CA ARG A 784 46.41 -34.03 21.28
C ARG A 784 47.39 -33.24 20.42
N GLU A 785 48.59 -33.79 20.20
CA GLU A 785 49.60 -33.19 19.32
C GLU A 785 49.10 -33.10 17.88
N GLY A 786 49.44 -32.01 17.18
CA GLY A 786 49.10 -31.79 15.78
C GLY A 786 48.49 -30.42 15.51
N ASP A 787 48.10 -30.20 14.26
CA ASP A 787 47.37 -29.00 13.85
C ASP A 787 45.88 -29.28 13.85
N ALA A 788 45.09 -28.36 14.41
CA ALA A 788 43.65 -28.43 14.35
C ALA A 788 43.07 -27.07 13.99
N GLU A 789 41.89 -27.09 13.37
CA GLU A 789 41.13 -25.88 13.08
C GLU A 789 40.05 -25.70 14.15
N ALA A 790 39.95 -24.47 14.64
CA ALA A 790 38.99 -24.03 15.63
C ALA A 790 38.05 -23.03 14.95
N ALA A 791 36.74 -23.23 15.06
CA ALA A 791 35.75 -22.35 14.44
C ALA A 791 34.60 -22.01 15.39
N LEU A 792 34.23 -20.74 15.39
CA LEU A 792 33.18 -20.16 16.24
C LEU A 792 32.30 -19.24 15.41
N GLU A 793 30.99 -19.32 15.62
CA GLU A 793 30.00 -18.45 14.97
C GLU A 793 29.29 -17.59 16.01
N VAL A 794 29.12 -16.31 15.69
CA VAL A 794 28.27 -15.40 16.46
C VAL A 794 26.98 -15.21 15.68
N ARG A 795 25.84 -15.51 16.29
CA ARG A 795 24.52 -15.53 15.66
C ARG A 795 23.57 -14.51 16.30
N LEU A 796 22.77 -13.86 15.46
CA LEU A 796 21.60 -13.08 15.88
C LEU A 796 20.35 -13.87 15.47
N GLY A 797 19.75 -14.59 16.43
CA GLY A 797 18.72 -15.57 16.11
C GLY A 797 19.28 -16.69 15.23
N ALA A 798 18.66 -16.94 14.08
CA ALA A 798 19.13 -17.97 13.14
C ALA A 798 20.31 -17.53 12.25
N THR A 799 20.58 -16.22 12.15
CA THR A 799 21.52 -15.67 11.18
C THR A 799 22.92 -15.54 11.78
N ALA A 800 23.94 -16.10 11.14
CA ALA A 800 25.34 -15.88 11.51
C ALA A 800 25.77 -14.47 11.09
N VAL A 801 26.20 -13.65 12.06
CA VAL A 801 26.64 -12.26 11.84
C VAL A 801 28.16 -12.12 11.83
N ALA A 802 28.89 -13.06 12.44
CA ALA A 802 30.34 -13.17 12.31
C ALA A 802 30.80 -14.62 12.48
N ARG A 803 31.94 -14.94 11.87
CA ARG A 803 32.62 -16.22 12.00
C ARG A 803 34.10 -15.99 12.33
N LEU A 804 34.60 -16.70 13.31
CA LEU A 804 36.02 -16.77 13.68
C LEU A 804 36.57 -18.13 13.27
N THR A 805 37.69 -18.12 12.57
CA THR A 805 38.47 -19.33 12.23
C THR A 805 39.90 -19.15 12.70
N SER A 806 40.36 -20.03 13.57
CA SER A 806 41.69 -19.99 14.17
C SER A 806 42.41 -21.32 13.97
N ARG A 807 43.73 -21.26 13.76
CA ARG A 807 44.57 -22.45 13.66
C ARG A 807 45.20 -22.73 15.03
N VAL A 808 44.93 -23.89 15.61
CA VAL A 808 45.51 -24.31 16.89
C VAL A 808 46.63 -25.31 16.61
N VAL A 809 47.86 -24.94 16.96
CA VAL A 809 49.05 -25.79 16.79
C VAL A 809 49.43 -26.36 18.15
N CYS A 810 49.20 -27.66 18.32
CA CYS A 810 49.47 -28.42 19.52
C CYS A 810 50.86 -29.03 19.48
N LEU A 811 51.79 -28.44 20.23
CA LEU A 811 53.18 -28.90 20.36
C LEU A 811 53.28 -30.05 21.37
N PRO A 812 54.17 -31.03 21.14
CA PRO A 812 54.42 -32.10 22.10
C PRO A 812 54.93 -31.53 23.42
N LEU A 813 54.59 -32.21 24.53
CA LEU A 813 55.19 -31.91 25.83
C LEU A 813 56.72 -31.99 25.69
N PRO A 814 57.48 -31.00 26.19
CA PRO A 814 58.93 -31.02 26.11
C PRO A 814 59.42 -32.30 26.79
N SER A 815 60.03 -33.18 26.01
CA SER A 815 60.70 -34.38 26.52
C SER A 815 61.60 -33.95 27.68
N PRO A 816 61.48 -34.56 28.88
CA PRO A 816 62.35 -34.20 29.99
C PRO A 816 63.79 -34.38 29.51
N SER A 817 64.54 -33.28 29.45
CA SER A 817 65.93 -33.32 29.05
C SER A 817 66.63 -34.31 29.97
N ARG A 818 67.18 -35.36 29.38
CA ARG A 818 68.06 -36.30 30.07
C ARG A 818 69.16 -35.43 30.72
N PRO A 819 69.42 -35.54 32.03
CA PRO A 819 70.44 -34.72 32.66
C PRO A 819 71.78 -35.03 32.00
N ASP A 820 72.28 -34.11 31.19
CA ASP A 820 73.60 -34.24 30.58
C ASP A 820 74.65 -34.24 31.69
N ALA A 821 75.56 -35.19 31.56
CA ALA A 821 76.63 -35.44 32.49
C ALA A 821 77.48 -34.18 32.72
N VAL A 822 77.77 -33.94 33.99
CA VAL A 822 78.72 -32.94 34.49
C VAL A 822 80.06 -33.09 33.76
N VAL A 823 80.37 -32.15 32.86
CA VAL A 823 81.73 -31.91 32.38
C VAL A 823 82.28 -30.72 33.14
N ALA A 824 83.29 -30.96 33.95
CA ALA A 824 84.04 -29.97 34.68
C ALA A 824 84.73 -28.98 33.70
N ALA A 825 84.49 -27.69 33.89
CA ALA A 825 85.23 -26.62 33.24
C ALA A 825 85.93 -25.74 34.29
N VAL A 826 87.23 -25.58 34.07
CA VAL A 826 88.25 -24.81 34.80
C VAL A 826 87.95 -23.30 34.76
N PRO A 827 88.35 -22.50 35.77
CA PRO A 827 87.93 -21.10 35.89
C PRO A 827 88.75 -20.18 34.98
N LEU A 828 88.09 -19.19 34.36
CA LEU A 828 88.76 -18.00 33.84
C LEU A 828 88.08 -16.75 34.39
N VAL A 829 88.87 -15.98 35.13
CA VAL A 829 88.60 -14.66 35.69
C VAL A 829 88.56 -13.62 34.56
N GLY A 830 87.57 -12.71 34.56
CA GLY A 830 87.54 -11.60 33.60
C GLY A 830 86.29 -10.70 33.65
N LEU A 831 86.32 -9.74 34.59
CA LEU A 831 85.73 -8.38 34.60
C LEU A 831 84.71 -7.99 33.51
N LEU A 832 83.48 -7.58 33.91
CA LEU A 832 82.65 -6.51 33.30
C LEU A 832 81.55 -6.03 34.32
N PRO A 833 80.98 -4.80 34.17
CA PRO A 833 80.43 -3.96 35.25
C PRO A 833 78.94 -4.22 35.62
N PRO A 834 78.44 -3.64 36.75
CA PRO A 834 77.09 -3.90 37.27
C PRO A 834 75.98 -3.15 36.50
N ALA A 835 74.88 -3.84 36.20
CA ALA A 835 73.61 -3.26 35.76
C ALA A 835 72.61 -3.19 36.93
N PRO A 836 71.64 -2.23 36.92
CA PRO A 836 70.94 -1.78 38.11
C PRO A 836 69.82 -2.74 38.58
N LEU A 837 69.63 -2.77 39.90
CA LEU A 837 68.59 -3.50 40.62
C LEU A 837 67.17 -2.97 40.30
N PRO A 838 66.17 -3.83 40.07
CA PRO A 838 64.77 -3.45 40.16
C PRO A 838 64.32 -3.30 41.63
N PRO A 839 63.38 -2.37 41.94
CA PRO A 839 62.92 -2.13 43.30
C PRO A 839 62.06 -3.28 43.86
N PRO A 840 62.11 -3.55 45.17
CA PRO A 840 61.33 -4.62 45.81
C PRO A 840 59.83 -4.30 45.87
N ALA A 841 59.01 -5.32 45.64
CA ALA A 841 57.57 -5.31 45.82
C ALA A 841 57.17 -5.05 47.28
N PRO A 842 56.05 -4.32 47.54
CA PRO A 842 55.57 -4.05 48.88
C PRO A 842 54.99 -5.30 49.57
N PRO A 843 55.14 -5.44 50.90
CA PRO A 843 54.68 -6.61 51.63
C PRO A 843 53.15 -6.66 51.78
N ALA A 844 52.60 -7.86 51.61
CA ALA A 844 51.22 -8.19 51.92
C ALA A 844 50.90 -7.92 53.39
N GLN A 845 49.85 -7.13 53.65
CA GLN A 845 49.32 -6.91 54.98
C GLN A 845 48.43 -8.09 55.40
N ALA A 846 48.83 -8.74 56.48
CA ALA A 846 48.00 -9.69 57.23
C ALA A 846 46.93 -8.94 58.02
N VAL A 847 45.66 -9.30 57.82
CA VAL A 847 44.54 -8.82 58.64
C VAL A 847 44.26 -9.86 59.73
N GLN A 848 44.44 -9.46 60.99
CA GLN A 848 43.98 -10.21 62.17
C GLN A 848 42.51 -9.89 62.49
N PRO A 849 41.77 -10.81 63.15
CA PRO A 849 40.40 -10.58 63.60
C PRO A 849 40.36 -10.05 65.05
N GLN A 850 39.56 -9.03 65.33
CA GLN A 850 39.13 -8.70 66.69
C GLN A 850 37.65 -8.30 66.76
N VAL A 851 37.09 -8.62 67.93
CA VAL A 851 35.69 -8.74 68.34
C VAL A 851 35.25 -7.52 69.17
N GLN A 852 33.92 -7.36 69.35
CA GLN A 852 33.16 -6.53 70.32
C GLN A 852 32.66 -5.17 69.75
N THR A 853 31.42 -4.70 69.93
CA THR A 853 30.22 -5.10 70.72
C THR A 853 29.01 -4.28 70.22
N GLN A 854 27.80 -4.85 70.34
CA GLN A 854 26.46 -4.22 70.24
C GLN A 854 26.23 -3.10 71.30
N PRO A 855 25.24 -2.16 71.17
CA PRO A 855 23.81 -2.50 71.26
C PRO A 855 22.80 -1.69 70.43
N GLN A 856 21.56 -2.20 70.53
CA GLN A 856 20.28 -1.89 69.92
C GLN A 856 19.80 -0.42 70.00
N ALA A 857 19.03 0.00 68.99
CA ALA A 857 17.85 0.87 69.18
C ALA A 857 16.83 0.63 68.06
N GLN A 858 15.64 0.15 68.44
CA GLN A 858 14.45 0.10 67.60
C GLN A 858 13.80 1.48 67.55
N ALA A 859 13.26 1.89 66.40
CA ALA A 859 12.27 2.96 66.33
C ALA A 859 11.17 2.57 65.34
N GLN A 860 10.00 2.27 65.90
CA GLN A 860 8.71 2.33 65.22
C GLN A 860 8.29 3.80 65.14
N THR A 861 7.79 4.26 64.00
CA THR A 861 7.03 5.53 63.97
C THR A 861 5.80 5.41 63.08
N GLN A 862 4.72 5.91 63.68
CA GLN A 862 3.31 5.78 63.32
C GLN A 862 2.84 6.78 62.24
N VAL A 863 1.64 6.44 61.77
CA VAL A 863 0.64 7.13 60.96
C VAL A 863 0.05 8.39 61.63
N GLN A 864 -0.43 9.35 60.79
CA GLN A 864 -1.29 10.54 61.07
C GLN A 864 -0.60 11.74 61.78
N SER A 865 -0.84 13.01 61.44
CA SER A 865 -2.01 13.70 60.88
C SER A 865 -1.61 15.03 60.19
N GLY A 866 -2.26 15.37 59.08
CA GLY A 866 -2.31 16.73 58.54
C GLY A 866 -3.47 17.52 59.12
N THR A 867 -3.32 18.86 59.22
CA THR A 867 -4.36 19.91 59.12
C THR A 867 -3.79 21.32 59.45
N GLN A 868 -2.59 21.69 58.99
CA GLN A 868 -2.09 23.08 59.18
C GLN A 868 -1.54 23.76 57.92
N ASP A 869 -1.16 23.01 56.87
CA ASP A 869 -0.60 23.63 55.66
C ASP A 869 -1.65 24.09 54.63
N GLN A 870 -2.93 23.73 54.81
CA GLN A 870 -3.97 24.04 53.82
C GLN A 870 -4.65 25.42 54.04
N GLU A 871 -4.54 26.00 55.24
CA GLU A 871 -5.09 27.35 55.51
C GLU A 871 -4.14 28.47 55.04
N GLN A 872 -2.82 28.25 54.99
CA GLN A 872 -1.87 29.26 54.50
C GLN A 872 -1.88 29.42 52.97
N ALA A 873 -2.17 28.36 52.22
CA ALA A 873 -2.31 28.44 50.77
C ALA A 873 -3.62 29.14 50.33
N ALA A 874 -4.71 28.96 51.08
CA ALA A 874 -5.99 29.61 50.79
C ALA A 874 -5.98 31.12 51.07
N ALA A 875 -5.23 31.56 52.09
CA ALA A 875 -5.10 32.99 52.42
C ALA A 875 -4.27 33.79 51.39
N GLN A 876 -3.29 33.16 50.73
CA GLN A 876 -2.47 33.84 49.71
C GLN A 876 -3.18 33.95 48.36
N LEU A 877 -4.06 33.00 48.01
CA LEU A 877 -4.84 33.06 46.78
C LEU A 877 -5.96 34.11 46.84
N ALA A 878 -6.51 34.37 48.03
CA ALA A 878 -7.54 35.40 48.24
C ALA A 878 -6.98 36.84 48.12
N LEU A 879 -5.70 37.06 48.38
CA LEU A 879 -5.06 38.39 48.27
C LEU A 879 -4.65 38.72 46.83
N ALA A 880 -4.37 37.71 45.99
CA ALA A 880 -3.99 37.89 44.59
C ALA A 880 -5.18 38.24 43.68
N LEU A 881 -6.41 37.91 44.08
CA LEU A 881 -7.63 38.22 43.31
C LEU A 881 -8.17 39.64 43.52
N GLN A 882 -7.57 40.44 44.41
CA GLN A 882 -8.07 41.79 44.75
C GLN A 882 -7.27 42.97 44.17
N SER A 883 -6.13 42.75 43.49
CA SER A 883 -5.22 43.83 43.06
C SER A 883 -4.99 43.96 41.54
N GLY A 884 -5.90 43.47 40.70
CA GLY A 884 -5.73 43.44 39.24
C GLY A 884 -6.77 44.23 38.43
N MET A 885 -7.18 45.41 38.88
CA MET A 885 -7.87 46.39 38.03
C MET A 885 -7.12 47.71 38.08
N GLN A 886 -6.29 47.96 37.07
CA GLN A 886 -5.91 49.31 36.66
C GLN A 886 -5.49 49.32 35.20
N ASP A 887 -6.30 50.06 34.42
CA ASP A 887 -6.07 50.58 33.07
C ASP A 887 -4.62 50.99 32.81
N GLU A 888 -4.02 50.47 31.74
CA GLU A 888 -3.07 51.24 30.93
C GLU A 888 -3.38 51.02 29.45
N GLY A 889 -3.94 52.06 28.82
CA GLY A 889 -4.16 52.12 27.39
C GLY A 889 -2.85 52.31 26.64
N LEU A 890 -2.60 51.44 25.67
CA LEU A 890 -1.60 51.63 24.63
C LEU A 890 -2.27 51.56 23.26
N THR A 891 -2.31 52.72 22.63
CA THR A 891 -2.74 52.97 21.26
C THR A 891 -1.86 52.21 20.26
N THR A 892 -2.42 51.24 19.56
CA THR A 892 -1.85 50.73 18.30
C THR A 892 -2.46 51.51 17.14
N GLN A 893 -1.59 52.16 16.36
CA GLN A 893 -1.93 52.89 15.15
C GLN A 893 -2.36 51.90 14.05
N ALA A 894 -3.59 52.05 13.56
CA ALA A 894 -4.04 51.42 12.32
C ALA A 894 -3.44 52.20 11.13
N MET A 895 -2.63 51.53 10.29
CA MET A 895 -2.24 52.07 8.99
C MET A 895 -3.28 51.66 7.93
N SER A 896 -3.97 52.70 7.48
CA SER A 896 -4.77 52.91 6.27
C SER A 896 -4.87 51.80 5.22
N ALA A 897 -6.13 51.44 4.93
CA ALA A 897 -6.59 50.90 3.66
C ALA A 897 -6.22 51.80 2.46
N ARG A 898 -5.81 51.18 1.36
CA ARG A 898 -5.89 51.77 0.01
C ARG A 898 -7.20 51.31 -0.62
N GLU A 899 -8.16 52.22 -0.70
CA GLU A 899 -9.38 52.07 -1.51
C GLU A 899 -9.02 52.09 -3.01
N VAL A 900 -9.57 51.15 -3.77
CA VAL A 900 -9.72 51.23 -5.24
C VAL A 900 -11.22 51.03 -5.55
N PRO A 901 -11.87 51.84 -6.41
CA PRO A 901 -13.32 51.84 -6.54
C PRO A 901 -13.85 50.73 -7.45
N ASP A 902 -14.78 49.95 -6.91
CA ASP A 902 -15.52 48.87 -7.55
C ASP A 902 -16.74 49.38 -8.36
N VAL A 903 -16.51 50.08 -9.48
CA VAL A 903 -17.61 50.56 -10.38
C VAL A 903 -17.51 50.04 -11.82
N VAL A 904 -16.49 49.25 -12.18
CA VAL A 904 -16.32 48.76 -13.57
C VAL A 904 -16.71 47.28 -13.75
N ARG A 905 -16.86 46.49 -12.67
CA ARG A 905 -17.21 45.05 -12.78
C ARG A 905 -18.71 44.74 -12.90
N LEU A 906 -19.59 45.63 -12.45
CA LEU A 906 -21.05 45.38 -12.46
C LEU A 906 -21.74 45.70 -13.80
N SER A 907 -21.11 46.46 -14.70
CA SER A 907 -21.67 46.77 -16.03
C SER A 907 -21.33 45.73 -17.11
N LEU A 908 -20.34 44.86 -16.88
CA LEU A 908 -19.94 43.81 -17.83
C LEU A 908 -20.77 42.52 -17.71
N LEU A 909 -21.29 42.17 -16.53
CA LEU A 909 -22.14 40.99 -16.37
C LEU A 909 -23.56 41.16 -16.94
N ALA A 910 -24.07 42.39 -16.99
CA ALA A 910 -25.38 42.69 -17.57
C ALA A 910 -25.38 42.67 -19.12
N ALA A 911 -24.22 42.88 -19.76
CA ALA A 911 -24.08 42.83 -21.21
C ALA A 911 -23.96 41.39 -21.75
N VAL A 912 -23.37 40.46 -20.98
CA VAL A 912 -23.16 39.07 -21.42
C VAL A 912 -24.44 38.23 -21.31
N THR A 913 -25.33 38.54 -20.37
CA THR A 913 -26.64 37.84 -20.25
C THR A 913 -27.65 38.27 -21.31
N ALA A 914 -27.52 39.44 -21.93
CA ALA A 914 -28.39 39.89 -23.02
C ALA A 914 -28.00 39.29 -24.40
N ALA A 915 -26.74 38.87 -24.60
CA ALA A 915 -26.27 38.30 -25.86
C ALA A 915 -26.63 36.79 -26.03
N ALA A 916 -26.75 36.05 -24.93
CA ALA A 916 -27.09 34.62 -24.97
C ALA A 916 -28.59 34.36 -25.28
N GLY A 917 -29.47 35.33 -25.02
CA GLY A 917 -30.92 35.20 -25.30
C GLY A 917 -31.33 35.34 -26.77
N VAL A 918 -30.48 35.91 -27.63
CA VAL A 918 -30.83 36.21 -29.04
C VAL A 918 -30.46 35.08 -30.00
N VAL A 919 -29.57 34.16 -29.61
CA VAL A 919 -29.11 33.06 -30.48
C VAL A 919 -30.04 31.82 -30.40
N ALA A 920 -30.81 31.66 -29.32
CA ALA A 920 -31.69 30.50 -29.13
C ALA A 920 -33.07 30.60 -29.82
N VAL A 921 -33.45 31.77 -30.35
CA VAL A 921 -34.80 31.99 -30.94
C VAL A 921 -34.80 31.98 -32.48
N ARG A 922 -33.64 31.83 -33.15
CA ARG A 922 -33.55 31.86 -34.63
C ARG A 922 -33.27 30.52 -35.33
N ARG A 923 -33.49 29.38 -34.67
CA ARG A 923 -33.29 28.03 -35.26
C ARG A 923 -34.51 27.10 -35.24
N ARG A 924 -35.73 27.66 -35.23
CA ARG A 924 -36.97 26.93 -35.54
C ARG A 924 -37.76 27.66 -36.62
N GLU A 925 -37.38 27.48 -37.87
CA GLU A 925 -38.25 27.63 -39.05
C GLU A 925 -37.45 27.21 -40.30
N ALA A 926 -37.57 25.94 -40.70
CA ALA A 926 -37.48 25.44 -42.08
C ALA A 926 -37.37 23.91 -42.11
N VAL A 927 -38.49 23.20 -41.94
CA VAL A 927 -38.65 21.86 -42.53
C VAL A 927 -39.96 21.89 -43.31
N ALA A 928 -39.83 22.17 -44.61
CA ALA A 928 -40.92 22.07 -45.56
C ALA A 928 -41.17 20.59 -45.88
N VAL A 929 -42.34 20.10 -45.50
CA VAL A 929 -42.87 18.79 -45.90
C VAL A 929 -43.28 18.88 -47.38
N ARG A 930 -42.63 18.10 -48.25
CA ARG A 930 -43.11 17.84 -49.62
C ARG A 930 -44.01 16.60 -49.62
N PRO A 931 -45.24 16.68 -50.17
CA PRO A 931 -46.10 15.51 -50.31
C PRO A 931 -45.75 14.72 -51.57
N SER A 932 -45.60 13.41 -51.40
CA SER A 932 -45.55 12.42 -52.48
C SER A 932 -46.94 12.22 -53.06
N ALA A 933 -47.12 12.61 -54.32
CA ALA A 933 -48.30 12.31 -55.11
C ALA A 933 -48.07 11.06 -55.98
N THR A 934 -49.09 10.23 -55.98
CA THR A 934 -49.28 8.98 -56.71
C THR A 934 -49.38 9.12 -58.24
N ARG A 935 -48.82 8.11 -58.93
CA ARG A 935 -49.21 7.48 -60.22
C ARG A 935 -49.40 8.36 -61.49
N ARG A 936 -48.51 8.17 -62.46
CA ARG A 936 -48.78 7.40 -63.69
C ARG A 936 -47.47 6.97 -64.35
#